data_AF-A0A7C3TBY5-F1
#
_entry.id   AF-A0A7C3TBY5-F1
#
_cell.length_a   1.000
_cell.length_b   1.000
_cell.length_c   1.000
_cell.angle_alpha   90.00
_cell.angle_beta   90.00
_cell.angle_gamma   90.00
#
_symmetry.space_group_name_H-M   'P 1'
#
loop_
_entity.id
_entity.type
_entity.pdbx_description
1 polymer ?
#
loop_
_entity_poly.entity_id
_entity_poly.type
_entity_poly.pdbx_seq_one_letter_code
_entity_poly.pdbx_strand_id
1 'polypeptide(L)'
;MAARSLTPTSWIIPKRSARTCSWVLKPSPALTPRPGIWPSSTLSCRIASRCSDPSSETGRRKAFGKLSAPFEQDKAARPQKISADLLSQEVSGLKALRMETFLVAGSLALVSLGALLAHGTPQPTDEQRVAAAIPAKAFARPLKKRTLLIYDGNVNYGGHASIPTANYAFTLMGKRTGAFETVVTRDPQVFQADSLRRFDAVFFNNCVGNLFEDATLRRNLAEFVVAGGGLMGVHGTTVAFTRWPGAAEDWPEFGFMIGGRGAAHLDAEEKVHIRVEEPDHPLARAIGGKDFVHADEFFRVGEPYSRQRVRVLLSIDNERSAVLQGRPHVQKFREDDDYALAWVKSYGRGRVFYSAMAHHPRDFWDPRLLRFYLAGAQFVLGDLPAPTIPSAKLTPAIRAQEKLGWRLGVEAYTFHRFTFFDTVHRAAALGLPYVGGLSFQRVGGGIDKNLEPGLTDDELAQIRMKLTSAGVRILTYYIQEIPGDEAGCRRVFEFGRKLGIETFLSEPKLEALDTIERFCDAYDIKVGLHNHDRNASPNYWSPDAILKVCKGRSPRIGACADIGYWMRGGIDPVEGIRKLGSRLITIQMHDLHERSPQGRDVPWGTGKGDTERLILEMHRLRIRPVMFGLEYSDKFEDNMAEVRQCAEFFNALSLRTARTKR
;
A
#
# COMPACT_ATOMS: atom_id res chain seq x y z
N MET A 1 -44.43 -48.08 36.77
CA MET A 1 -43.95 -48.79 35.55
C MET A 1 -43.34 -47.76 34.61
N ALA A 2 -42.18 -47.91 34.00
CA ALA A 2 -40.87 -48.40 34.44
C ALA A 2 -39.87 -47.71 33.49
N ALA A 3 -38.84 -47.09 34.06
CA ALA A 3 -37.66 -46.58 33.37
C ALA A 3 -36.58 -47.67 33.29
N ARG A 4 -35.79 -47.71 32.21
CA ARG A 4 -34.42 -48.30 32.12
C ARG A 4 -33.70 -47.58 30.98
N SER A 5 -32.61 -46.81 31.14
CA SER A 5 -31.29 -47.06 31.73
C SER A 5 -30.48 -48.12 30.97
N LEU A 6 -29.47 -47.67 30.22
CA LEU A 6 -28.31 -48.48 29.85
C LEU A 6 -27.05 -47.75 30.33
N THR A 7 -26.40 -48.38 31.31
CA THR A 7 -25.12 -48.08 31.93
C THR A 7 -23.95 -48.65 31.11
N PRO A 8 -22.76 -48.04 31.16
CA PRO A 8 -21.53 -48.66 30.67
C PRO A 8 -20.84 -49.50 31.76
N THR A 9 -20.34 -50.68 31.40
CA THR A 9 -19.51 -51.55 32.24
C THR A 9 -18.03 -51.15 32.21
N SER A 10 -17.49 -50.94 33.41
CA SER A 10 -16.10 -50.96 33.85
C SER A 10 -15.53 -52.40 33.81
N TRP A 11 -14.23 -52.73 33.86
CA TRP A 11 -13.12 -52.32 34.76
C TRP A 11 -11.79 -52.84 34.17
N ILE A 12 -10.65 -52.21 34.53
CA ILE A 12 -9.51 -52.81 35.29
C ILE A 12 -8.33 -51.81 35.33
N ILE A 13 -7.85 -51.53 36.53
CA ILE A 13 -6.66 -50.75 36.90
C ILE A 13 -5.53 -51.75 37.25
N PRO A 14 -4.24 -51.43 37.01
CA PRO A 14 -3.35 -51.25 38.17
C PRO A 14 -2.49 -49.97 38.14
N LYS A 15 -2.25 -49.49 39.36
CA LYS A 15 -1.53 -48.28 39.79
C LYS A 15 -0.01 -48.33 39.54
N ARG A 16 0.65 -47.19 39.24
CA ARG A 16 1.53 -46.44 40.18
C ARG A 16 2.29 -45.25 39.57
N SER A 17 2.42 -44.23 40.43
CA SER A 17 3.36 -43.10 40.53
C SER A 17 3.35 -41.97 39.49
N ALA A 18 2.59 -40.91 39.79
CA ALA A 18 2.94 -39.55 39.40
C ALA A 18 3.81 -38.93 40.51
N ARG A 19 5.02 -38.47 40.17
CA ARG A 19 5.85 -37.64 41.05
C ARG A 19 5.45 -36.18 40.84
N THR A 20 4.89 -35.57 41.87
CA THR A 20 4.85 -34.11 42.04
C THR A 20 6.19 -33.65 42.62
N CYS A 21 6.92 -32.80 41.90
CA CYS A 21 8.00 -32.01 42.48
C CYS A 21 7.58 -30.54 42.50
N SER A 22 7.26 -30.08 43.71
CA SER A 22 7.26 -28.67 44.08
C SER A 22 8.71 -28.24 44.24
N TRP A 23 9.11 -27.12 43.62
CA TRP A 23 10.31 -26.39 44.02
C TRP A 23 9.97 -24.93 44.26
N VAL A 24 10.22 -24.58 45.53
CA VAL A 24 10.15 -23.29 46.18
C VAL A 24 11.19 -22.35 45.58
N LEU A 25 10.78 -21.16 45.15
CA LEU A 25 11.68 -20.03 44.89
C LEU A 25 12.04 -19.37 46.22
N LYS A 26 13.30 -19.49 46.64
CA LYS A 26 13.92 -18.61 47.65
C LYS A 26 14.86 -17.62 46.95
N PRO A 27 14.94 -16.35 47.41
CA PRO A 27 15.80 -15.32 46.83
C PRO A 27 17.18 -15.29 47.52
N SER A 28 18.24 -14.86 46.83
CA SER A 28 19.46 -14.22 47.37
C SER A 28 20.46 -13.90 46.25
N PRO A 29 21.43 -12.98 46.45
CA PRO A 29 21.31 -11.66 47.07
C PRO A 29 21.90 -10.56 46.15
N ALA A 30 21.70 -9.31 46.57
CA ALA A 30 22.19 -8.11 45.90
C ALA A 30 23.72 -8.06 45.77
N LEU A 31 24.20 -7.65 44.59
CA LEU A 31 25.54 -7.11 44.38
C LEU A 31 25.39 -5.76 43.65
N THR A 32 26.07 -4.76 44.20
CA THR A 32 26.07 -3.34 43.83
C THR A 32 26.73 -3.07 42.47
N PRO A 33 26.39 -1.96 41.77
CA PRO A 33 26.94 -1.66 40.45
C PRO A 33 28.20 -0.76 40.52
N ARG A 34 29.15 -1.00 39.61
CA ARG A 34 30.11 -0.01 39.12
C ARG A 34 30.16 -0.03 37.57
N PRO A 35 30.48 1.11 36.92
CA PRO A 35 30.00 1.43 35.57
C PRO A 35 31.01 1.08 34.48
N GLY A 36 30.53 0.80 33.26
CA GLY A 36 31.39 0.76 32.09
C GLY A 36 30.76 0.18 30.82
N ILE A 37 30.53 1.06 29.85
CA ILE A 37 30.66 0.83 28.40
C ILE A 37 29.56 0.00 27.72
N TRP A 38 28.67 0.73 27.02
CA TRP A 38 27.82 0.25 25.95
C TRP A 38 28.60 0.17 24.63
N PRO A 39 28.46 -0.87 23.79
CA PRO A 39 28.84 -0.76 22.39
C PRO A 39 27.60 -0.42 21.54
N SER A 40 27.71 0.72 20.87
CA SER A 40 26.93 1.10 19.69
C SER A 40 27.36 0.26 18.49
N SER A 41 26.41 -0.35 17.79
CA SER A 41 26.64 -1.00 16.49
C SER A 41 26.29 -0.06 15.35
N THR A 42 27.24 0.78 14.95
CA THR A 42 27.29 1.42 13.62
C THR A 42 28.24 0.61 12.75
N LEU A 43 27.71 -0.10 11.75
CA LEU A 43 28.50 -0.73 10.69
C LEU A 43 28.86 0.34 9.64
N SER A 44 30.10 0.82 9.67
CA SER A 44 30.68 1.63 8.61
C SER A 44 31.40 0.72 7.61
N CYS A 45 30.99 0.82 6.35
CA CYS A 45 31.67 0.28 5.18
C CYS A 45 33.09 0.88 5.09
N ARG A 46 34.13 0.05 4.96
CA ARG A 46 35.48 0.50 4.58
C ARG A 46 35.69 0.20 3.10
N ILE A 47 35.81 1.27 2.31
CA ILE A 47 36.46 1.23 0.99
C ILE A 47 37.88 1.73 1.21
N ALA A 48 38.86 0.95 0.74
CA ALA A 48 40.25 1.32 0.70
C ALA A 48 40.50 2.24 -0.51
N SER A 49 41.13 3.39 -0.28
CA SER A 49 41.72 4.22 -1.33
C SER A 49 43.17 4.51 -0.97
N ARG A 50 44.07 4.18 -1.89
CA ARG A 50 45.51 4.40 -1.82
C ARG A 50 45.84 5.89 -1.80
N CYS A 51 46.87 6.24 -1.03
CA CYS A 51 47.51 7.53 -0.97
C CYS A 51 48.22 7.89 -2.29
N SER A 52 48.27 9.19 -2.58
CA SER A 52 49.36 9.84 -3.28
C SER A 52 49.57 11.19 -2.58
N ASP A 53 50.69 11.30 -1.88
CA ASP A 53 51.26 12.53 -1.31
C ASP A 53 51.85 13.38 -2.46
N PRO A 54 52.07 14.71 -2.31
CA PRO A 54 53.20 15.17 -1.48
C PRO A 54 52.96 16.45 -0.63
N SER A 55 53.54 16.45 0.58
CA SER A 55 54.48 17.43 1.19
C SER A 55 54.54 18.86 0.59
N SER A 56 54.69 19.98 1.31
CA SER A 56 55.32 20.27 2.61
C SER A 56 55.11 21.77 2.94
N GLU A 57 55.28 22.13 4.23
CA GLU A 57 55.80 23.42 4.72
C GLU A 57 54.94 24.70 4.50
N THR A 58 54.68 25.60 5.44
CA THR A 58 55.35 26.04 6.67
C THR A 58 54.30 26.70 7.58
N GLY A 59 54.50 26.64 8.89
CA GLY A 59 53.76 27.45 9.85
C GLY A 59 54.54 28.71 10.26
N ARG A 60 53.84 29.81 10.55
CA ARG A 60 53.84 30.53 11.86
C ARG A 60 53.37 31.99 11.76
N ARG A 61 52.45 32.30 12.69
CA ARG A 61 52.34 33.50 13.56
C ARG A 61 52.09 34.87 12.88
N LYS A 62 51.02 35.57 13.30
CA LYS A 62 51.01 36.54 14.43
C LYS A 62 49.66 37.27 14.56
N ALA A 63 49.15 37.26 15.80
CA ALA A 63 48.63 38.36 16.62
C ALA A 63 47.73 39.49 16.05
N PHE A 64 46.53 39.55 16.63
CA PHE A 64 45.87 40.68 17.32
C PHE A 64 46.05 42.14 16.82
N GLY A 65 44.90 42.82 16.66
CA GLY A 65 44.77 44.23 17.05
C GLY A 65 43.62 45.03 16.42
N LYS A 66 42.61 45.36 17.25
CA LYS A 66 41.91 46.67 17.40
C LYS A 66 41.16 47.25 16.18
N LEU A 67 39.82 47.39 16.20
CA LEU A 67 38.90 48.32 16.93
C LEU A 67 38.42 49.48 16.04
N SER A 68 37.17 49.90 16.31
CA SER A 68 36.50 51.20 16.02
C SER A 68 35.89 51.48 14.62
N ALA A 69 34.60 51.14 14.46
CA ALA A 69 33.39 52.01 14.46
C ALA A 69 33.29 53.26 13.52
N PRO A 70 32.15 53.99 13.44
CA PRO A 70 30.97 53.76 12.58
C PRO A 70 30.49 55.03 11.82
N PHE A 71 29.32 54.97 11.14
CA PHE A 71 28.38 56.03 10.64
C PHE A 71 28.02 55.81 9.15
N GLU A 72 26.86 56.16 8.57
CA GLU A 72 25.46 56.45 8.96
C GLU A 72 24.74 56.84 7.63
N GLN A 73 23.48 56.41 7.42
CA GLN A 73 22.40 56.96 6.54
C GLN A 73 22.71 57.28 5.04
N ASP A 74 21.83 57.14 4.04
CA ASP A 74 20.44 57.57 3.98
C ASP A 74 19.80 57.17 2.62
N LYS A 75 18.47 57.26 2.58
CA LYS A 75 17.55 57.55 1.44
C LYS A 75 16.97 56.48 0.49
N ALA A 76 15.64 56.55 0.51
CA ALA A 76 14.60 56.00 -0.35
C ALA A 76 14.64 56.39 -1.84
N ALA A 77 13.99 55.57 -2.68
CA ALA A 77 13.25 56.05 -3.85
C ALA A 77 12.05 55.13 -4.18
N ARG A 78 10.92 55.78 -4.51
CA ARG A 78 9.60 55.23 -4.89
C ARG A 78 9.44 55.19 -6.44
N PRO A 79 8.37 54.58 -6.98
CA PRO A 79 8.28 54.09 -8.36
C PRO A 79 7.62 55.07 -9.35
N GLN A 80 7.75 54.81 -10.66
CA GLN A 80 7.00 55.49 -11.73
C GLN A 80 6.14 54.52 -12.54
N LYS A 81 4.86 54.92 -12.69
CA LYS A 81 3.87 54.47 -13.68
C LYS A 81 4.10 55.24 -15.00
N ILE A 82 3.84 54.62 -16.15
CA ILE A 82 3.32 55.30 -17.36
C ILE A 82 2.28 54.41 -18.05
N SER A 83 1.24 55.06 -18.57
CA SER A 83 -0.02 54.58 -19.15
C SER A 83 -0.07 54.65 -20.68
N ALA A 84 -0.90 53.77 -21.26
CA ALA A 84 -1.97 53.94 -22.26
C ALA A 84 -1.81 54.73 -23.59
N ASP A 85 -2.37 54.08 -24.62
CA ASP A 85 -3.15 54.54 -25.79
C ASP A 85 -2.48 54.91 -27.13
N LEU A 86 -2.92 54.20 -28.18
CA LEU A 86 -3.47 54.76 -29.42
C LEU A 86 -4.38 53.76 -30.17
N LEU A 87 -5.65 54.19 -30.27
CA LEU A 87 -6.82 53.80 -31.09
C LEU A 87 -6.57 54.05 -32.60
N SER A 88 -7.34 53.68 -33.63
CA SER A 88 -8.67 53.06 -33.89
C SER A 88 -8.91 53.04 -35.42
N GLN A 89 -9.86 52.20 -35.91
CA GLN A 89 -10.88 52.43 -36.97
C GLN A 89 -11.06 51.20 -37.88
N GLU A 90 -12.22 50.79 -38.41
CA GLU A 90 -13.69 50.89 -38.19
C GLU A 90 -14.30 50.02 -39.36
N VAL A 91 -15.22 49.04 -39.17
CA VAL A 91 -16.71 49.07 -39.19
C VAL A 91 -17.37 48.37 -40.41
N SER A 92 -18.51 47.71 -40.13
CA SER A 92 -19.60 47.18 -41.01
C SER A 92 -19.47 45.71 -41.46
N GLY A 93 -20.47 44.80 -41.41
CA GLY A 93 -21.90 44.87 -41.05
C GLY A 93 -22.68 43.74 -41.74
N LEU A 94 -23.35 42.87 -40.94
CA LEU A 94 -24.59 42.10 -41.18
C LEU A 94 -24.91 41.38 -42.53
N LYS A 95 -25.03 40.03 -42.49
CA LYS A 95 -26.27 39.19 -42.63
C LYS A 95 -26.06 37.83 -43.33
N ALA A 96 -26.88 36.87 -42.84
CA ALA A 96 -27.44 35.69 -43.51
C ALA A 96 -26.67 34.33 -43.50
N LEU A 97 -27.13 33.48 -42.57
CA LEU A 97 -27.66 32.12 -42.82
C LEU A 97 -26.96 31.25 -43.88
N ARG A 98 -26.20 30.23 -43.44
CA ARG A 98 -26.38 28.86 -43.94
C ARG A 98 -25.73 27.82 -43.04
N MET A 99 -26.51 26.75 -42.88
CA MET A 99 -26.26 25.51 -42.20
C MET A 99 -25.15 24.76 -42.95
N GLU A 100 -23.94 24.68 -42.39
CA GLU A 100 -22.93 23.75 -42.85
C GLU A 100 -22.34 22.99 -41.67
N THR A 101 -22.62 21.70 -41.71
CA THR A 101 -21.95 20.59 -41.03
C THR A 101 -20.45 20.81 -40.93
N PHE A 102 -19.98 21.24 -39.77
CA PHE A 102 -18.57 21.09 -39.40
C PHE A 102 -18.31 19.62 -39.07
N LEU A 103 -17.86 18.88 -40.08
CA LEU A 103 -16.98 17.74 -39.88
C LEU A 103 -15.72 18.28 -39.19
N VAL A 104 -15.71 18.27 -37.86
CA VAL A 104 -14.45 18.30 -37.13
C VAL A 104 -13.82 16.95 -37.41
N ALA A 105 -12.95 16.93 -38.43
CA ALA A 105 -12.00 15.87 -38.65
C ALA A 105 -11.15 15.78 -37.38
N GLY A 106 -11.60 14.93 -36.44
CA GLY A 106 -10.80 14.50 -35.33
C GLY A 106 -9.56 13.88 -35.93
N SER A 107 -8.42 14.51 -35.70
CA SER A 107 -7.11 13.90 -35.84
C SER A 107 -7.09 12.70 -34.89
N LEU A 108 -7.63 11.56 -35.37
CA LEU A 108 -7.14 10.26 -34.98
C LEU A 108 -5.65 10.31 -35.27
N ALA A 109 -4.87 10.58 -34.23
CA ALA A 109 -3.50 10.12 -34.20
C ALA A 109 -3.58 8.59 -34.27
N LEU A 110 -3.64 8.09 -35.52
CA LEU A 110 -3.04 6.83 -35.89
C LEU A 110 -1.62 6.87 -35.32
N VAL A 111 -1.45 6.35 -34.11
CA VAL A 111 -0.24 5.59 -33.83
C VAL A 111 -0.38 4.36 -34.71
N SER A 112 0.02 4.57 -35.97
CA SER A 112 0.37 3.54 -36.91
C SER A 112 1.18 2.49 -36.18
N LEU A 113 0.71 1.25 -36.29
CA LEU A 113 1.41 -0.01 -36.17
C LEU A 113 2.92 0.17 -36.50
N GLY A 114 3.70 0.52 -35.49
CA GLY A 114 5.00 1.15 -35.69
C GLY A 114 5.94 0.93 -34.52
N ALA A 115 5.94 -0.29 -34.01
CA ALA A 115 7.05 -0.90 -33.29
C ALA A 115 6.79 -2.42 -33.17
N LEU A 116 6.62 -3.11 -34.30
CA LEU A 116 6.95 -4.55 -34.34
C LEU A 116 8.48 -4.66 -34.40
N LEU A 117 9.17 -4.17 -33.36
CA LEU A 117 10.50 -4.69 -33.08
C LEU A 117 10.26 -6.14 -32.71
N ALA A 118 10.74 -7.08 -33.54
CA ALA A 118 10.44 -8.50 -33.41
C ALA A 118 10.71 -8.95 -31.97
N HIS A 119 9.62 -9.13 -31.22
CA HIS A 119 9.65 -9.92 -30.01
C HIS A 119 10.12 -11.30 -30.42
N GLY A 120 11.02 -11.91 -29.65
CA GLY A 120 11.39 -13.29 -29.91
C GLY A 120 10.11 -14.14 -29.96
N THR A 121 10.03 -15.07 -30.89
CA THR A 121 8.92 -16.03 -30.95
C THR A 121 9.29 -17.25 -30.11
N PRO A 122 8.36 -17.79 -29.31
CA PRO A 122 8.60 -19.05 -28.62
C PRO A 122 8.85 -20.18 -29.64
N GLN A 123 9.49 -21.26 -29.20
CA GLN A 123 9.63 -22.44 -30.05
C GLN A 123 8.24 -23.06 -30.32
N PRO A 124 7.95 -23.57 -31.53
CA PRO A 124 6.63 -24.16 -31.84
C PRO A 124 6.22 -25.29 -30.88
N THR A 125 7.18 -26.08 -30.41
CA THR A 125 6.94 -27.13 -29.40
C THR A 125 6.48 -26.57 -28.07
N ASP A 126 6.98 -25.38 -27.70
CA ASP A 126 6.64 -24.72 -26.45
C ASP A 126 5.23 -24.12 -26.54
N GLU A 127 4.87 -23.54 -27.69
CA GLU A 127 3.51 -23.03 -27.93
C GLU A 127 2.45 -24.12 -27.76
N GLN A 128 2.72 -25.32 -28.28
CA GLN A 128 1.83 -26.49 -28.15
C GLN A 128 1.68 -26.91 -26.68
N ARG A 129 2.79 -26.98 -25.93
CA ARG A 129 2.77 -27.32 -24.50
C ARG A 129 2.02 -26.28 -23.68
N VAL A 130 2.26 -25.00 -23.94
CA VAL A 130 1.54 -23.88 -23.30
C VAL A 130 0.04 -24.00 -23.60
N ALA A 131 -0.35 -24.18 -24.87
CA ALA A 131 -1.75 -24.31 -25.26
C ALA A 131 -2.43 -25.51 -24.58
N ALA A 132 -1.72 -26.62 -24.37
CA ALA A 132 -2.22 -27.78 -23.64
C ALA A 132 -2.38 -27.51 -22.12
N ALA A 133 -1.51 -26.70 -21.53
CA ALA A 133 -1.44 -26.48 -20.08
C ALA A 133 -2.29 -25.30 -19.56
N ILE A 134 -2.67 -24.34 -20.42
CA ILE A 134 -3.40 -23.14 -19.99
C ILE A 134 -4.74 -23.47 -19.30
N PRO A 135 -5.06 -22.79 -18.18
CA PRO A 135 -6.34 -22.94 -17.51
C PRO A 135 -7.53 -22.65 -18.45
N ALA A 136 -8.57 -23.48 -18.37
CA ALA A 136 -9.76 -23.31 -19.20
C ALA A 136 -10.66 -22.14 -18.75
N LYS A 137 -10.59 -21.73 -17.48
CA LYS A 137 -11.45 -20.70 -16.89
C LYS A 137 -10.64 -19.78 -15.96
N ALA A 138 -11.06 -18.52 -15.92
CA ALA A 138 -10.61 -17.55 -14.93
C ALA A 138 -11.06 -17.94 -13.51
N PHE A 139 -10.30 -17.52 -12.48
CA PHE A 139 -10.67 -17.70 -11.08
C PHE A 139 -11.74 -16.72 -10.62
N ALA A 140 -11.77 -15.53 -11.22
CA ALA A 140 -12.80 -14.52 -11.00
C ALA A 140 -13.35 -14.01 -12.33
N ARG A 141 -14.61 -13.56 -12.33
CA ARG A 141 -15.17 -12.85 -13.47
C ARG A 141 -14.57 -11.44 -13.51
N PRO A 142 -14.05 -10.97 -14.66
CA PRO A 142 -13.59 -9.59 -14.78
C PRO A 142 -14.68 -8.58 -14.44
N LEU A 143 -14.35 -7.58 -13.63
CA LEU A 143 -15.30 -6.53 -13.22
C LEU A 143 -15.58 -5.52 -14.35
N LYS A 144 -14.62 -5.38 -15.26
CA LYS A 144 -14.68 -4.59 -16.49
C LYS A 144 -13.74 -5.23 -17.52
N LYS A 145 -13.75 -4.72 -18.75
CA LYS A 145 -12.71 -5.07 -19.74
C LYS A 145 -11.34 -4.69 -19.15
N ARG A 146 -10.39 -5.64 -19.18
CA ARG A 146 -9.05 -5.48 -18.61
C ARG A 146 -7.97 -5.49 -19.68
N THR A 147 -6.99 -4.60 -19.55
CA THR A 147 -5.79 -4.59 -20.39
C THR A 147 -4.53 -4.68 -19.54
N LEU A 148 -3.73 -5.73 -19.75
CA LEU A 148 -2.44 -5.96 -19.13
C LEU A 148 -1.31 -5.50 -20.08
N LEU A 149 -0.53 -4.52 -19.66
CA LEU A 149 0.71 -4.16 -20.35
C LEU A 149 1.79 -5.17 -19.98
N ILE A 150 2.34 -5.90 -20.95
CA ILE A 150 3.53 -6.72 -20.77
C ILE A 150 4.72 -5.92 -21.29
N TYR A 151 5.60 -5.53 -20.38
CA TYR A 151 6.87 -4.90 -20.70
C TYR A 151 7.98 -5.94 -20.62
N ASP A 152 8.72 -6.16 -21.71
CA ASP A 152 9.77 -7.19 -21.81
C ASP A 152 11.16 -6.62 -22.13
N GLY A 153 11.35 -5.31 -21.90
CA GLY A 153 12.62 -4.64 -22.11
C GLY A 153 13.74 -5.17 -21.22
N ASN A 154 14.95 -5.22 -21.77
CA ASN A 154 16.19 -5.59 -21.10
C ASN A 154 17.31 -4.65 -21.58
N VAL A 155 18.17 -4.19 -20.68
CA VAL A 155 19.27 -3.25 -20.99
C VAL A 155 20.57 -3.82 -20.46
N ASN A 156 21.59 -3.90 -21.33
CA ASN A 156 22.88 -4.53 -21.03
C ASN A 156 22.75 -6.01 -20.57
N TYR A 157 21.69 -6.69 -21.01
CA TYR A 157 21.41 -8.09 -20.75
C TYR A 157 20.68 -8.68 -21.96
N GLY A 158 21.05 -9.91 -22.39
CA GLY A 158 20.51 -10.54 -23.60
C GLY A 158 19.05 -10.99 -23.51
N GLY A 159 18.46 -10.92 -22.32
CA GLY A 159 17.11 -11.42 -22.04
C GLY A 159 17.08 -12.91 -21.74
N HIS A 160 16.10 -13.34 -20.95
CA HIS A 160 15.88 -14.73 -20.64
C HIS A 160 15.18 -15.44 -21.81
N ALA A 161 15.54 -16.70 -22.06
CA ALA A 161 14.90 -17.53 -23.11
C ALA A 161 13.40 -17.75 -22.87
N SER A 162 12.94 -17.57 -21.62
CA SER A 162 11.53 -17.70 -21.22
C SER A 162 10.64 -16.53 -21.65
N ILE A 163 11.21 -15.36 -21.99
CA ILE A 163 10.45 -14.13 -22.30
C ILE A 163 9.42 -14.36 -23.41
N PRO A 164 9.78 -14.91 -24.59
CA PRO A 164 8.82 -15.22 -25.65
C PRO A 164 7.69 -16.15 -25.21
N THR A 165 8.02 -17.21 -24.47
CA THR A 165 7.06 -18.22 -24.00
C THR A 165 6.10 -17.62 -22.97
N ALA A 166 6.60 -16.76 -22.08
CA ALA A 166 5.77 -16.01 -21.15
C ALA A 166 4.82 -15.04 -21.86
N ASN A 167 5.32 -14.23 -22.81
CA ASN A 167 4.49 -13.31 -23.60
C ASN A 167 3.35 -14.06 -24.29
N TYR A 168 3.65 -15.20 -24.92
CA TYR A 168 2.66 -16.07 -25.54
C TYR A 168 1.68 -16.67 -24.53
N ALA A 169 2.17 -17.24 -23.43
CA ALA A 169 1.35 -17.85 -22.40
C ALA A 169 0.35 -16.88 -21.79
N PHE A 170 0.77 -15.67 -21.40
CA PHE A 170 -0.15 -14.67 -20.84
C PHE A 170 -1.17 -14.18 -21.88
N THR A 171 -0.75 -13.97 -23.12
CA THR A 171 -1.64 -13.52 -24.20
C THR A 171 -2.71 -14.58 -24.49
N LEU A 172 -2.30 -15.84 -24.67
CA LEU A 172 -3.23 -16.94 -24.90
C LEU A 172 -4.11 -17.22 -23.68
N MET A 173 -3.57 -17.10 -22.48
CA MET A 173 -4.30 -17.30 -21.23
C MET A 173 -5.38 -16.24 -21.02
N GLY A 174 -5.07 -14.97 -21.25
CA GLY A 174 -6.05 -13.88 -21.24
C GLY A 174 -7.18 -14.12 -22.23
N LYS A 175 -6.84 -14.45 -23.49
CA LYS A 175 -7.80 -14.75 -24.57
C LYS A 175 -8.69 -15.96 -24.25
N ARG A 176 -8.10 -17.08 -23.83
CA ARG A 176 -8.82 -18.34 -23.61
C ARG A 176 -9.77 -18.28 -22.41
N THR A 177 -9.36 -17.57 -21.36
CA THR A 177 -10.17 -17.44 -20.14
C THR A 177 -11.14 -16.27 -20.20
N GLY A 178 -10.95 -15.33 -21.14
CA GLY A 178 -11.67 -14.07 -21.20
C GLY A 178 -11.30 -13.10 -20.08
N ALA A 179 -10.20 -13.34 -19.35
CA ALA A 179 -9.85 -12.57 -18.16
C ALA A 179 -9.30 -11.17 -18.49
N PHE A 180 -8.50 -11.05 -19.54
CA PHE A 180 -7.84 -9.80 -19.92
C PHE A 180 -7.31 -9.86 -21.37
N GLU A 181 -7.08 -8.70 -21.95
CA GLU A 181 -6.28 -8.51 -23.16
C GLU A 181 -4.85 -8.13 -22.78
N THR A 182 -3.89 -8.37 -23.68
CA THR A 182 -2.47 -8.02 -23.48
C THR A 182 -2.00 -7.05 -24.55
N VAL A 183 -1.06 -6.18 -24.17
CA VAL A 183 -0.24 -5.40 -25.10
C VAL A 183 1.22 -5.65 -24.73
N VAL A 184 2.03 -6.10 -25.68
CA VAL A 184 3.44 -6.42 -25.45
C VAL A 184 4.33 -5.35 -26.10
N THR A 185 5.23 -4.76 -25.33
CA THR A 185 6.19 -3.76 -25.85
C THR A 185 7.48 -3.75 -25.04
N ARG A 186 8.53 -3.24 -25.66
CA ARG A 186 9.81 -2.90 -25.03
C ARG A 186 10.16 -1.42 -25.17
N ASP A 187 9.26 -0.63 -25.74
CA ASP A 187 9.45 0.82 -25.87
C ASP A 187 9.09 1.51 -24.54
N PRO A 188 10.05 2.15 -23.85
CA PRO A 188 9.79 2.84 -22.59
C PRO A 188 8.80 4.00 -22.70
N GLN A 189 8.54 4.54 -23.91
CA GLN A 189 7.54 5.60 -24.10
C GLN A 189 6.11 5.17 -23.74
N VAL A 190 5.86 3.87 -23.59
CA VAL A 190 4.57 3.38 -23.06
C VAL A 190 4.26 3.91 -21.65
N PHE A 191 5.29 4.30 -20.88
CA PHE A 191 5.18 4.84 -19.53
C PHE A 191 4.89 6.36 -19.48
N GLN A 192 4.66 7.01 -20.62
CA GLN A 192 4.04 8.33 -20.64
C GLN A 192 2.62 8.22 -20.04
N ALA A 193 2.22 9.19 -19.21
CA ALA A 193 0.95 9.13 -18.45
C ALA A 193 -0.28 8.86 -19.35
N ASP A 194 -0.31 9.50 -20.51
CA ASP A 194 -1.39 9.38 -21.50
C ASP A 194 -1.49 7.99 -22.16
N SER A 195 -0.36 7.31 -22.29
CA SER A 195 -0.31 5.92 -22.75
C SER A 195 -0.69 4.98 -21.61
N LEU A 196 -0.07 5.18 -20.44
CA LEU A 196 -0.16 4.28 -19.29
C LEU A 196 -1.60 4.14 -18.75
N ARG A 197 -2.41 5.21 -18.82
CA ARG A 197 -3.83 5.20 -18.38
C ARG A 197 -4.74 4.21 -19.12
N ARG A 198 -4.29 3.66 -20.26
CA ARG A 198 -5.04 2.65 -21.03
C ARG A 198 -4.96 1.25 -20.41
N PHE A 199 -4.06 1.05 -19.47
CA PHE A 199 -3.78 -0.25 -18.86
C PHE A 199 -4.31 -0.30 -17.43
N ASP A 200 -4.72 -1.49 -17.00
CA ASP A 200 -5.14 -1.74 -15.62
C ASP A 200 -3.99 -2.26 -14.76
N ALA A 201 -2.97 -2.86 -15.39
CA ALA A 201 -1.76 -3.33 -14.73
C ALA A 201 -0.56 -3.34 -15.70
N VAL A 202 0.64 -3.25 -15.13
CA VAL A 202 1.92 -3.48 -15.82
C VAL A 202 2.54 -4.77 -15.33
N PHE A 203 2.99 -5.60 -16.26
CA PHE A 203 3.75 -6.81 -16.03
C PHE A 203 5.17 -6.66 -16.60
N PHE A 204 6.16 -6.56 -15.71
CA PHE A 204 7.57 -6.69 -16.08
C PHE A 204 7.88 -8.18 -16.25
N ASN A 205 7.99 -8.61 -17.49
CA ASN A 205 8.32 -9.99 -17.84
C ASN A 205 9.83 -10.14 -17.92
N ASN A 206 10.45 -10.67 -16.85
CA ASN A 206 11.87 -11.04 -16.84
C ASN A 206 12.83 -9.88 -17.22
N CYS A 207 12.46 -8.65 -16.86
CA CYS A 207 13.21 -7.45 -17.21
C CYS A 207 14.47 -7.27 -16.35
N VAL A 208 15.62 -7.12 -16.98
CA VAL A 208 16.93 -6.89 -16.33
C VAL A 208 17.56 -5.60 -16.84
N GLY A 209 18.29 -4.92 -15.94
CA GLY A 209 19.08 -3.74 -16.28
C GLY A 209 18.32 -2.44 -16.13
N ASN A 210 18.97 -1.32 -16.43
CA ASN A 210 18.38 0.00 -16.23
C ASN A 210 17.42 0.36 -17.36
N LEU A 211 16.18 -0.12 -17.27
CA LEU A 211 15.19 -0.13 -18.36
C LEU A 211 14.93 1.26 -18.95
N PHE A 212 14.94 2.29 -18.11
CA PHE A 212 14.89 3.70 -18.49
C PHE A 212 15.30 4.59 -17.32
N GLU A 213 15.93 5.73 -17.62
CA GLU A 213 16.44 6.72 -16.64
C GLU A 213 15.57 7.98 -16.53
N ASP A 214 14.63 8.17 -17.47
CA ASP A 214 13.74 9.33 -17.48
C ASP A 214 12.91 9.38 -16.18
N ALA A 215 13.11 10.46 -15.41
CA ALA A 215 12.45 10.66 -14.12
C ALA A 215 10.94 10.81 -14.25
N THR A 216 10.43 11.34 -15.36
CA THR A 216 8.99 11.46 -15.64
C THR A 216 8.37 10.10 -15.85
N LEU A 217 9.00 9.21 -16.64
CA LEU A 217 8.52 7.85 -16.85
C LEU A 217 8.50 7.05 -15.53
N ARG A 218 9.57 7.16 -14.74
CA ARG A 218 9.68 6.51 -13.41
C ARG A 218 8.57 7.00 -12.47
N ARG A 219 8.37 8.31 -12.40
CA ARG A 219 7.27 8.91 -11.61
C ARG A 219 5.90 8.43 -12.09
N ASN A 220 5.64 8.45 -13.40
CA ASN A 220 4.36 8.00 -13.95
C ASN A 220 4.05 6.54 -13.58
N LEU A 221 5.06 5.66 -13.62
CA LEU A 221 4.92 4.27 -13.18
C LEU A 221 4.62 4.17 -11.68
N ALA A 222 5.39 4.85 -10.83
CA ALA A 222 5.16 4.84 -9.38
C ALA A 222 3.75 5.35 -9.06
N GLU A 223 3.36 6.48 -9.63
CA GLU A 223 2.05 7.08 -9.40
C GLU A 223 0.90 6.25 -9.97
N PHE A 224 1.09 5.58 -11.11
CA PHE A 224 0.11 4.62 -11.65
C PHE A 224 -0.19 3.52 -10.64
N VAL A 225 0.84 2.93 -10.05
CA VAL A 225 0.67 1.88 -9.03
C VAL A 225 0.01 2.46 -7.79
N VAL A 226 0.51 3.58 -7.26
CA VAL A 226 -0.03 4.22 -6.04
C VAL A 226 -1.50 4.58 -6.20
N ALA A 227 -1.92 5.05 -7.38
CA ALA A 227 -3.30 5.42 -7.68
C ALA A 227 -4.25 4.21 -7.83
N GLY A 228 -3.73 2.98 -7.90
CA GLY A 228 -4.53 1.77 -7.96
C GLY A 228 -4.25 0.86 -9.15
N GLY A 229 -3.33 1.22 -10.04
CA GLY A 229 -2.82 0.34 -11.08
C GLY A 229 -2.11 -0.89 -10.51
N GLY A 230 -2.19 -2.02 -11.22
CA GLY A 230 -1.50 -3.24 -10.82
C GLY A 230 -0.03 -3.27 -11.25
N LEU A 231 0.82 -3.91 -10.46
CA LEU A 231 2.22 -4.21 -10.82
C LEU A 231 2.49 -5.71 -10.67
N MET A 232 2.93 -6.34 -11.73
CA MET A 232 3.35 -7.73 -11.76
C MET A 232 4.82 -7.79 -12.15
N GLY A 233 5.58 -8.64 -11.48
CA GLY A 233 6.97 -8.93 -11.83
C GLY A 233 7.23 -10.43 -11.76
N VAL A 234 8.09 -10.91 -12.64
CA VAL A 234 8.67 -12.26 -12.51
C VAL A 234 10.19 -12.23 -12.63
N HIS A 235 10.82 -13.14 -11.88
CA HIS A 235 12.24 -13.50 -11.91
C HIS A 235 13.18 -12.30 -12.07
N GLY A 236 13.60 -11.96 -13.30
CA GLY A 236 14.50 -10.82 -13.59
C GLY A 236 14.07 -9.48 -13.00
N THR A 237 12.77 -9.28 -12.74
CA THR A 237 12.19 -8.00 -12.32
C THR A 237 12.83 -7.40 -11.06
N THR A 238 13.36 -8.20 -10.13
CA THR A 238 14.02 -7.67 -8.92
C THR A 238 15.33 -6.94 -9.22
N VAL A 239 15.87 -7.07 -10.43
CA VAL A 239 17.03 -6.31 -10.95
C VAL A 239 16.68 -5.46 -12.18
N ALA A 240 15.40 -5.17 -12.40
CA ALA A 240 14.98 -4.07 -13.26
C ALA A 240 15.43 -2.73 -12.65
N PHE A 241 15.76 -1.73 -13.46
CA PHE A 241 16.28 -0.44 -12.96
C PHE A 241 17.58 -0.57 -12.15
N THR A 242 18.41 -1.56 -12.49
CA THR A 242 19.75 -1.75 -11.92
C THR A 242 20.81 -1.47 -12.99
N ARG A 243 21.79 -0.63 -12.69
CA ARG A 243 22.90 -0.32 -13.60
C ARG A 243 24.00 -1.37 -13.46
N TRP A 244 24.48 -1.86 -14.60
CA TRP A 244 25.56 -2.84 -14.71
C TRP A 244 26.75 -2.25 -15.49
N PRO A 245 28.02 -2.58 -15.13
CA PRO A 245 28.46 -3.48 -14.06
C PRO A 245 28.34 -2.88 -12.65
N GLY A 246 28.37 -3.72 -11.61
CA GLY A 246 28.39 -3.29 -10.20
C GLY A 246 27.03 -3.25 -9.49
N ALA A 247 25.94 -3.61 -10.18
CA ALA A 247 24.59 -3.69 -9.62
C ALA A 247 24.13 -2.41 -8.90
N ALA A 248 24.44 -1.23 -9.45
CA ALA A 248 24.12 0.05 -8.82
C ALA A 248 22.63 0.36 -8.97
N GLU A 249 21.97 0.68 -7.86
CA GLU A 249 20.55 1.06 -7.81
C GLU A 249 20.41 2.56 -7.62
N ASP A 250 19.72 3.22 -8.55
CA ASP A 250 19.48 4.67 -8.53
C ASP A 250 18.00 5.04 -8.31
N TRP A 251 17.13 4.03 -8.15
CA TRP A 251 15.70 4.23 -7.90
C TRP A 251 15.19 3.33 -6.76
N PRO A 252 15.48 3.70 -5.50
CA PRO A 252 15.09 2.89 -4.33
C PRO A 252 13.59 2.60 -4.24
N GLU A 253 12.76 3.56 -4.69
CA GLU A 253 11.30 3.42 -4.64
C GLU A 253 10.80 2.20 -5.42
N PHE A 254 11.43 1.85 -6.55
CA PHE A 254 11.05 0.65 -7.29
C PHE A 254 11.25 -0.62 -6.45
N GLY A 255 12.35 -0.71 -5.71
CA GLY A 255 12.59 -1.82 -4.79
C GLY A 255 11.55 -1.91 -3.69
N PHE A 256 11.17 -0.77 -3.10
CA PHE A 256 10.06 -0.73 -2.14
C PHE A 256 8.73 -1.11 -2.79
N MET A 257 8.49 -0.72 -4.03
CA MET A 257 7.27 -1.00 -4.76
C MET A 257 7.12 -2.50 -5.07
N ILE A 258 8.13 -3.13 -5.70
CA ILE A 258 8.12 -4.57 -6.02
C ILE A 258 8.29 -5.46 -4.78
N GLY A 259 9.02 -5.00 -3.77
CA GLY A 259 9.16 -5.65 -2.46
C GLY A 259 10.45 -6.44 -2.24
N GLY A 260 11.48 -6.27 -3.08
CA GLY A 260 12.78 -6.93 -2.94
C GLY A 260 13.71 -6.60 -4.10
N ARG A 261 15.02 -6.73 -3.89
CA ARG A 261 16.05 -6.48 -4.90
C ARG A 261 17.11 -7.58 -4.93
N GLY A 262 17.82 -7.66 -6.05
CA GLY A 262 18.94 -8.57 -6.22
C GLY A 262 18.61 -9.84 -7.00
N ALA A 263 19.68 -10.48 -7.45
CA ALA A 263 19.67 -11.65 -8.33
C ALA A 263 20.65 -12.73 -7.84
N ALA A 264 20.98 -12.77 -6.54
CA ALA A 264 21.83 -13.84 -6.02
C ALA A 264 21.10 -15.19 -6.17
N HIS A 265 21.76 -16.18 -6.73
CA HIS A 265 21.19 -17.51 -6.97
C HIS A 265 22.30 -18.57 -6.91
N LEU A 266 21.90 -19.84 -6.99
CA LEU A 266 22.82 -20.97 -7.06
C LEU A 266 22.98 -21.46 -8.49
N ASP A 267 22.18 -22.42 -8.90
CA ASP A 267 22.24 -23.07 -10.21
C ASP A 267 20.96 -22.77 -10.99
N ALA A 268 21.06 -22.66 -12.31
CA ALA A 268 19.90 -22.41 -13.17
C ALA A 268 18.88 -23.56 -13.18
N GLU A 269 19.27 -24.75 -12.72
CA GLU A 269 18.45 -25.96 -12.58
C GLU A 269 18.36 -26.40 -11.10
N GLU A 270 18.55 -25.49 -10.15
CA GLU A 270 18.48 -25.80 -8.73
C GLU A 270 17.14 -26.46 -8.40
N LYS A 271 17.17 -27.62 -7.73
CA LYS A 271 15.96 -28.29 -7.24
C LYS A 271 15.71 -27.93 -5.78
N VAL A 272 14.55 -27.38 -5.49
CA VAL A 272 14.16 -27.00 -4.12
C VAL A 272 12.79 -27.56 -3.74
N HIS A 273 12.61 -27.77 -2.44
CA HIS A 273 11.29 -27.91 -1.84
C HIS A 273 10.69 -26.52 -1.63
N ILE A 274 9.60 -26.23 -2.35
CA ILE A 274 8.83 -25.00 -2.20
C ILE A 274 7.72 -25.24 -1.16
N ARG A 275 7.73 -24.42 -0.11
CA ARG A 275 6.69 -24.36 0.91
C ARG A 275 5.57 -23.43 0.47
N VAL A 276 4.33 -23.89 0.61
CA VAL A 276 3.14 -23.04 0.46
C VAL A 276 2.77 -22.47 1.82
N GLU A 277 3.08 -21.19 2.03
CA GLU A 277 3.00 -20.51 3.34
C GLU A 277 1.55 -20.31 3.80
N GLU A 278 0.63 -20.04 2.86
CA GLU A 278 -0.76 -19.74 3.18
C GLU A 278 -1.74 -20.44 2.23
N PRO A 279 -2.02 -21.74 2.43
CA PRO A 279 -2.86 -22.53 1.52
C PRO A 279 -4.26 -21.96 1.23
N ASP A 280 -4.83 -21.22 2.18
CA ASP A 280 -6.15 -20.59 2.05
C ASP A 280 -6.13 -19.24 1.31
N HIS A 281 -4.95 -18.64 1.11
CA HIS A 281 -4.83 -17.40 0.36
C HIS A 281 -5.28 -17.63 -1.09
N PRO A 282 -6.10 -16.75 -1.71
CA PRO A 282 -6.68 -17.00 -3.04
C PRO A 282 -5.65 -17.38 -4.12
N LEU A 283 -4.48 -16.74 -4.10
CA LEU A 283 -3.40 -17.03 -5.05
C LEU A 283 -2.66 -18.33 -4.72
N ALA A 284 -2.40 -18.63 -3.44
CA ALA A 284 -1.75 -19.88 -3.05
C ALA A 284 -2.64 -21.10 -3.32
N ARG A 285 -3.96 -20.96 -3.16
CA ARG A 285 -4.91 -22.00 -3.57
C ARG A 285 -4.86 -22.28 -5.08
N ALA A 286 -4.52 -21.27 -5.90
CA ALA A 286 -4.42 -21.43 -7.35
C ALA A 286 -3.27 -22.37 -7.76
N ILE A 287 -2.15 -22.38 -7.01
CA ILE A 287 -1.03 -23.30 -7.26
C ILE A 287 -1.29 -24.73 -6.72
N GLY A 288 -2.38 -24.94 -5.97
CA GLY A 288 -2.79 -26.23 -5.43
C GLY A 288 -2.75 -26.34 -3.90
N GLY A 289 -2.26 -25.32 -3.19
CA GLY A 289 -2.29 -25.25 -1.73
C GLY A 289 -1.41 -26.28 -1.01
N LYS A 290 -0.45 -26.90 -1.70
CA LYS A 290 0.44 -27.93 -1.15
C LYS A 290 1.88 -27.67 -1.57
N ASP A 291 2.81 -28.00 -0.68
CA ASP A 291 4.25 -28.00 -0.98
C ASP A 291 4.57 -28.85 -2.21
N PHE A 292 5.60 -28.46 -2.95
CA PHE A 292 6.04 -29.17 -4.13
C PHE A 292 7.53 -29.00 -4.37
N VAL A 293 8.12 -29.92 -5.15
CA VAL A 293 9.48 -29.76 -5.66
C VAL A 293 9.41 -29.05 -7.01
N HIS A 294 10.30 -28.09 -7.22
CA HIS A 294 10.48 -27.40 -8.48
C HIS A 294 11.97 -27.21 -8.80
N ALA A 295 12.29 -27.18 -10.09
CA ALA A 295 13.64 -26.92 -10.59
C ALA A 295 13.63 -25.61 -11.37
N ASP A 296 14.40 -24.62 -10.94
CA ASP A 296 14.50 -23.32 -11.61
C ASP A 296 15.73 -22.53 -11.10
N GLU A 297 15.97 -21.35 -11.67
CA GLU A 297 16.90 -20.38 -11.12
C GLU A 297 16.21 -19.48 -10.08
N PHE A 298 16.46 -19.73 -8.79
CA PHE A 298 15.79 -19.01 -7.72
C PHE A 298 16.59 -17.80 -7.21
N PHE A 299 16.15 -16.60 -7.59
CA PHE A 299 16.66 -15.35 -7.03
C PHE A 299 16.34 -15.21 -5.55
N ARG A 300 17.39 -15.09 -4.74
CA ARG A 300 17.37 -14.87 -3.29
C ARG A 300 17.57 -13.39 -3.02
N VAL A 301 16.45 -12.68 -2.89
CA VAL A 301 16.43 -11.21 -2.81
C VAL A 301 16.91 -10.67 -1.46
N GLY A 302 17.60 -9.52 -1.51
CA GLY A 302 18.00 -8.70 -0.38
C GLY A 302 17.02 -7.57 -0.08
N GLU A 303 17.48 -6.57 0.68
CA GLU A 303 16.69 -5.36 0.98
C GLU A 303 16.08 -4.74 -0.30
N PRO A 304 14.84 -4.24 -0.26
CA PRO A 304 13.97 -4.11 0.89
C PRO A 304 13.06 -5.33 1.10
N TYR A 305 13.45 -6.55 0.72
CA TYR A 305 12.69 -7.75 1.09
C TYR A 305 12.63 -7.93 2.61
N SER A 306 11.42 -8.15 3.14
CA SER A 306 11.16 -8.58 4.51
C SER A 306 9.71 -9.03 4.65
N ARG A 307 9.45 -10.07 5.44
CA ARG A 307 8.09 -10.50 5.82
C ARG A 307 7.30 -9.43 6.58
N GLN A 308 7.96 -8.36 7.06
CA GLN A 308 7.30 -7.17 7.64
C GLN A 308 6.68 -6.25 6.58
N ARG A 309 7.04 -6.43 5.30
CA ARG A 309 6.66 -5.54 4.18
C ARG A 309 5.92 -6.25 3.05
N VAL A 310 6.06 -7.57 2.93
CA VAL A 310 5.38 -8.39 1.91
C VAL A 310 4.54 -9.51 2.54
N ARG A 311 3.49 -9.95 1.82
CA ARG A 311 2.73 -11.17 2.10
C ARG A 311 3.34 -12.32 1.30
N VAL A 312 4.20 -13.11 1.93
CA VAL A 312 4.85 -14.27 1.31
C VAL A 312 3.83 -15.38 1.08
N LEU A 313 3.77 -15.90 -0.14
CA LEU A 313 2.89 -17.00 -0.54
C LEU A 313 3.67 -18.31 -0.72
N LEU A 314 4.91 -18.21 -1.22
CA LEU A 314 5.80 -19.32 -1.50
C LEU A 314 7.20 -19.00 -0.99
N SER A 315 7.88 -19.97 -0.40
CA SER A 315 9.26 -19.86 0.10
C SER A 315 10.05 -21.15 -0.12
N ILE A 316 11.38 -21.06 -0.02
CA ILE A 316 12.25 -22.24 -0.02
C ILE A 316 12.22 -22.88 1.37
N ASP A 317 11.98 -24.19 1.43
CA ASP A 317 12.25 -25.01 2.62
C ASP A 317 13.72 -25.45 2.59
N ASN A 318 14.61 -24.70 3.24
CA ASN A 318 16.07 -24.89 3.12
C ASN A 318 16.51 -26.26 3.64
N GLU A 319 15.91 -26.76 4.73
CA GLU A 319 16.25 -28.05 5.32
C GLU A 319 15.89 -29.19 4.37
N ARG A 320 14.65 -29.22 3.88
CA ARG A 320 14.24 -30.26 2.93
C ARG A 320 14.97 -30.13 1.60
N SER A 321 15.27 -28.91 1.16
CA SER A 321 16.04 -28.67 -0.07
C SER A 321 17.48 -29.15 0.06
N ALA A 322 18.14 -28.96 1.21
CA ALA A 322 19.47 -29.49 1.47
C ALA A 322 19.49 -31.02 1.34
N VAL A 323 18.51 -31.70 1.96
CA VAL A 323 18.33 -33.16 1.87
C VAL A 323 18.11 -33.59 0.41
N LEU A 324 17.22 -32.92 -0.32
CA LEU A 324 16.94 -33.19 -1.73
C LEU A 324 18.20 -33.06 -2.62
N GLN A 325 19.07 -32.10 -2.28
CA GLN A 325 20.30 -31.83 -3.01
C GLN A 325 21.49 -32.70 -2.54
N GLY A 326 21.30 -33.57 -1.53
CA GLY A 326 22.38 -34.37 -0.95
C GLY A 326 23.43 -33.53 -0.23
N ARG A 327 23.05 -32.36 0.31
CA ARG A 327 23.92 -31.40 0.99
C ARG A 327 23.57 -31.31 2.48
N PRO A 328 24.55 -31.01 3.35
CA PRO A 328 24.27 -30.78 4.77
C PRO A 328 23.49 -29.47 5.03
N HIS A 329 23.64 -28.48 4.15
CA HIS A 329 22.90 -27.22 4.17
C HIS A 329 22.86 -26.60 2.77
N VAL A 330 21.88 -25.75 2.50
CA VAL A 330 21.87 -24.85 1.34
C VAL A 330 22.73 -23.63 1.67
N GLN A 331 23.44 -23.08 0.68
CA GLN A 331 24.25 -21.86 0.87
C GLN A 331 23.38 -20.72 1.39
N LYS A 332 23.85 -20.07 2.46
CA LYS A 332 23.19 -18.93 3.10
C LYS A 332 23.54 -17.63 2.37
N PHE A 333 22.53 -16.85 2.00
CA PHE A 333 22.68 -15.51 1.39
C PHE A 333 22.15 -14.38 2.27
N ARG A 334 21.36 -14.71 3.30
CA ARG A 334 20.78 -13.76 4.24
C ARG A 334 20.91 -14.27 5.66
N GLU A 335 21.10 -13.37 6.63
CA GLU A 335 21.28 -13.77 8.03
C GLU A 335 20.07 -14.47 8.65
N ASP A 336 18.85 -14.12 8.20
CA ASP A 336 17.59 -14.72 8.66
C ASP A 336 17.25 -16.06 7.97
N ASP A 337 18.06 -16.48 7.00
CA ASP A 337 17.87 -17.68 6.19
C ASP A 337 16.47 -17.79 5.53
N ASP A 338 15.83 -16.65 5.26
CA ASP A 338 14.47 -16.58 4.72
C ASP A 338 14.48 -16.21 3.23
N TYR A 339 14.01 -17.12 2.37
CA TYR A 339 13.99 -16.93 0.91
C TYR A 339 12.57 -17.12 0.35
N ALA A 340 11.83 -16.01 0.23
CA ALA A 340 10.54 -16.01 -0.47
C ALA A 340 10.73 -16.16 -1.98
N LEU A 341 9.88 -16.97 -2.60
CA LEU A 341 9.80 -17.20 -4.04
C LEU A 341 8.59 -16.52 -4.68
N ALA A 342 7.57 -16.17 -3.91
CA ALA A 342 6.46 -15.38 -4.41
C ALA A 342 5.76 -14.62 -3.29
N TRP A 343 5.30 -13.41 -3.58
CA TRP A 343 4.58 -12.59 -2.62
C TRP A 343 3.59 -11.65 -3.28
N VAL A 344 2.67 -11.13 -2.47
CA VAL A 344 1.83 -9.99 -2.81
C VAL A 344 2.02 -8.85 -1.82
N LYS A 345 1.74 -7.62 -2.25
CA LYS A 345 1.61 -6.47 -1.36
C LYS A 345 0.72 -5.39 -1.95
N SER A 346 0.37 -4.41 -1.13
CA SER A 346 -0.14 -3.13 -1.62
C SER A 346 1.00 -2.12 -1.73
N TYR A 347 0.89 -1.17 -2.65
CA TYR A 347 1.70 0.05 -2.68
C TYR A 347 0.78 1.22 -3.04
N GLY A 348 0.49 2.11 -2.07
CA GLY A 348 -0.69 2.97 -2.15
C GLY A 348 -1.97 2.12 -2.26
N ARG A 349 -2.77 2.36 -3.30
CA ARG A 349 -3.96 1.58 -3.68
C ARG A 349 -3.65 0.42 -4.63
N GLY A 350 -2.43 0.40 -5.20
CA GLY A 350 -1.99 -0.59 -6.18
C GLY A 350 -1.79 -1.97 -5.57
N ARG A 351 -1.97 -2.98 -6.41
CA ARG A 351 -1.77 -4.40 -6.06
C ARG A 351 -0.51 -4.88 -6.76
N VAL A 352 0.43 -5.42 -5.97
CA VAL A 352 1.73 -5.86 -6.45
C VAL A 352 1.85 -7.37 -6.27
N PHE A 353 2.26 -8.07 -7.32
CA PHE A 353 2.61 -9.49 -7.31
C PHE A 353 4.03 -9.68 -7.82
N TYR A 354 4.79 -10.55 -7.17
CA TYR A 354 6.07 -11.02 -7.67
C TYR A 354 6.20 -12.54 -7.54
N SER A 355 6.88 -13.17 -8.50
CA SER A 355 7.35 -14.55 -8.40
C SER A 355 8.76 -14.72 -8.97
N ALA A 356 9.64 -15.41 -8.26
CA ALA A 356 10.99 -15.74 -8.69
C ALA A 356 11.04 -16.88 -9.71
N MET A 357 9.97 -17.66 -9.84
CA MET A 357 9.86 -18.74 -10.84
C MET A 357 9.44 -18.13 -12.16
N ALA A 358 10.27 -18.29 -13.20
CA ALA A 358 10.03 -17.83 -14.58
C ALA A 358 11.33 -17.80 -15.42
N HIS A 359 12.45 -18.35 -14.92
CA HIS A 359 13.71 -18.28 -15.65
C HIS A 359 13.66 -19.16 -16.90
N HIS A 360 12.98 -20.30 -16.84
CA HIS A 360 12.90 -21.24 -17.95
C HIS A 360 11.58 -21.18 -18.72
N PRO A 361 11.59 -21.43 -20.05
CA PRO A 361 10.36 -21.57 -20.83
C PRO A 361 9.36 -22.57 -20.23
N ARG A 362 9.85 -23.62 -19.57
CA ARG A 362 9.03 -24.68 -18.99
C ARG A 362 8.08 -24.24 -17.89
N ASP A 363 8.40 -23.15 -17.20
CA ASP A 363 7.53 -22.62 -16.14
C ASP A 363 6.19 -22.14 -16.72
N PHE A 364 6.18 -21.79 -18.01
CA PHE A 364 5.00 -21.33 -18.74
C PHE A 364 4.22 -22.46 -19.42
N TRP A 365 4.57 -23.72 -19.19
CA TRP A 365 3.69 -24.87 -19.47
C TRP A 365 3.55 -25.84 -18.30
N ASP A 366 3.99 -25.45 -17.10
CA ASP A 366 3.59 -26.13 -15.87
C ASP A 366 2.15 -25.70 -15.50
N PRO A 367 1.16 -26.61 -15.48
CA PRO A 367 -0.22 -26.25 -15.16
C PRO A 367 -0.40 -25.62 -13.78
N ARG A 368 0.48 -25.94 -12.80
CA ARG A 368 0.45 -25.37 -11.45
C ARG A 368 0.84 -23.90 -11.50
N LEU A 369 1.93 -23.58 -12.21
CA LEU A 369 2.43 -22.22 -12.33
C LEU A 369 1.54 -21.35 -13.20
N LEU A 370 1.02 -21.86 -14.32
CA LEU A 370 0.05 -21.10 -15.14
C LEU A 370 -1.22 -20.73 -14.36
N ARG A 371 -1.72 -21.62 -13.50
CA ARG A 371 -2.82 -21.29 -12.59
C ARG A 371 -2.42 -20.22 -11.58
N PHE A 372 -1.21 -20.29 -11.03
CA PHE A 372 -0.68 -19.28 -10.12
C PHE A 372 -0.56 -17.90 -10.77
N TYR A 373 0.00 -17.84 -11.99
CA TYR A 373 0.15 -16.61 -12.76
C TYR A 373 -1.19 -16.03 -13.22
N LEU A 374 -2.18 -16.86 -13.58
CA LEU A 374 -3.54 -16.38 -13.86
C LEU A 374 -4.14 -15.69 -12.63
N ALA A 375 -4.02 -16.31 -11.44
CA ALA A 375 -4.50 -15.72 -10.20
C ALA A 375 -3.74 -14.42 -9.87
N GLY A 376 -2.41 -14.40 -10.08
CA GLY A 376 -1.57 -13.21 -9.95
C GLY A 376 -2.02 -12.07 -10.88
N ALA A 377 -2.23 -12.36 -12.16
CA ALA A 377 -2.72 -11.40 -13.15
C ALA A 377 -4.09 -10.84 -12.77
N GLN A 378 -5.06 -11.70 -12.43
CA GLN A 378 -6.39 -11.26 -12.00
C GLN A 378 -6.36 -10.45 -10.69
N PHE A 379 -5.40 -10.74 -9.81
CA PHE A 379 -5.20 -9.95 -8.60
C PHE A 379 -4.66 -8.56 -8.90
N VAL A 380 -3.59 -8.42 -9.69
CA VAL A 380 -3.04 -7.09 -10.01
C VAL A 380 -4.05 -6.24 -10.80
N LEU A 381 -4.80 -6.87 -11.70
CA LEU A 381 -5.91 -6.24 -12.44
C LEU A 381 -7.07 -5.84 -11.51
N GLY A 382 -7.21 -6.47 -10.34
CA GLY A 382 -8.22 -6.15 -9.33
C GLY A 382 -9.54 -6.92 -9.46
N ASP A 383 -9.55 -8.01 -10.22
CA ASP A 383 -10.72 -8.89 -10.37
C ASP A 383 -10.76 -10.02 -9.34
N LEU A 384 -9.60 -10.46 -8.85
CA LEU A 384 -9.49 -11.46 -7.78
C LEU A 384 -9.10 -10.76 -6.46
N PRO A 385 -10.03 -10.53 -5.52
CA PRO A 385 -9.71 -9.94 -4.23
C PRO A 385 -8.82 -10.86 -3.40
N ALA A 386 -7.74 -10.33 -2.84
CA ALA A 386 -6.87 -11.04 -1.91
C ALA A 386 -6.28 -10.07 -0.88
N PRO A 387 -6.08 -10.52 0.38
CA PRO A 387 -5.45 -9.70 1.41
C PRO A 387 -3.97 -9.47 1.13
N THR A 388 -3.43 -8.35 1.63
CA THR A 388 -2.02 -7.98 1.41
C THR A 388 -1.31 -7.52 2.68
N ILE A 389 -1.89 -7.73 3.86
CA ILE A 389 -1.20 -7.36 5.12
C ILE A 389 0.05 -8.25 5.24
N PRO A 390 1.26 -7.69 5.49
CA PRO A 390 2.50 -8.46 5.49
C PRO A 390 2.49 -9.69 6.40
N SER A 391 3.19 -10.75 6.01
CA SER A 391 3.13 -12.06 6.69
C SER A 391 3.51 -11.98 8.17
N ALA A 392 4.51 -11.16 8.52
CA ALA A 392 4.95 -10.99 9.91
C ALA A 392 3.95 -10.20 10.78
N LYS A 393 2.94 -9.58 10.17
CA LYS A 393 1.88 -8.84 10.87
C LYS A 393 0.60 -9.64 11.06
N LEU A 394 0.58 -10.90 10.65
CA LEU A 394 -0.61 -11.74 10.70
C LEU A 394 -0.79 -12.35 12.08
N THR A 395 -1.75 -11.81 12.82
CA THR A 395 -2.29 -12.44 14.02
C THR A 395 -3.61 -13.15 13.70
N PRO A 396 -4.11 -14.04 14.58
CA PRO A 396 -5.47 -14.58 14.44
C PRO A 396 -6.54 -13.49 14.30
N ALA A 397 -6.37 -12.36 15.00
CA ALA A 397 -7.30 -11.24 14.93
C ALA A 397 -7.24 -10.52 13.58
N ILE A 398 -6.05 -10.27 13.03
CA ILE A 398 -5.91 -9.68 11.69
C ILE A 398 -6.53 -10.58 10.62
N ARG A 399 -6.32 -11.90 10.68
CA ARG A 399 -6.98 -12.85 9.77
C ARG A 399 -8.51 -12.82 9.89
N ALA A 400 -9.02 -12.68 11.11
CA ALA A 400 -10.46 -12.50 11.34
C ALA A 400 -10.97 -11.19 10.72
N GLN A 401 -10.24 -10.09 10.88
CA GLN A 401 -10.57 -8.80 10.26
C GLN A 401 -10.59 -8.90 8.72
N GLU A 402 -9.59 -9.53 8.11
CA GLU A 402 -9.54 -9.78 6.65
C GLU A 402 -10.78 -10.56 6.18
N LYS A 403 -11.18 -11.62 6.89
CA LYS A 403 -12.38 -12.41 6.58
C LYS A 403 -13.67 -11.59 6.70
N LEU A 404 -13.75 -10.70 7.68
CA LEU A 404 -14.90 -9.82 7.91
C LEU A 404 -14.94 -8.65 6.91
N GLY A 405 -13.79 -8.30 6.31
CA GLY A 405 -13.61 -7.07 5.55
C GLY A 405 -13.52 -5.83 6.45
N TRP A 406 -13.05 -6.00 7.68
CA TRP A 406 -12.86 -4.91 8.64
C TRP A 406 -11.44 -4.35 8.54
N ARG A 407 -11.32 -3.03 8.59
CA ARG A 407 -10.06 -2.30 8.49
C ARG A 407 -9.90 -1.38 9.68
N LEU A 408 -9.14 -1.79 10.69
CA LEU A 408 -8.82 -0.94 11.84
C LEU A 408 -7.54 -0.15 11.57
N GLY A 409 -7.60 1.16 11.75
CA GLY A 409 -6.43 2.03 11.70
C GLY A 409 -6.54 3.16 12.70
N VAL A 410 -5.45 3.88 12.93
CA VAL A 410 -5.45 5.06 13.80
C VAL A 410 -5.61 6.32 12.98
N GLU A 411 -6.52 7.20 13.38
CA GLU A 411 -6.61 8.55 12.81
C GLU A 411 -5.47 9.39 13.38
N ALA A 412 -4.75 10.11 12.51
CA ALA A 412 -3.52 10.82 12.87
C ALA A 412 -3.73 11.87 13.98
N TYR A 413 -4.96 12.35 14.18
CA TYR A 413 -5.26 13.28 15.27
C TYR A 413 -4.96 12.71 16.66
N THR A 414 -5.03 11.38 16.83
CA THR A 414 -4.62 10.67 18.06
C THR A 414 -3.19 10.99 18.49
N PHE A 415 -2.30 11.25 17.53
CA PHE A 415 -0.88 11.52 17.76
C PHE A 415 -0.43 12.86 17.13
N HIS A 416 -1.34 13.83 16.96
CA HIS A 416 -1.06 15.08 16.24
C HIS A 416 0.06 15.94 16.84
N ARG A 417 0.39 15.74 18.12
CA ARG A 417 1.51 16.42 18.80
C ARG A 417 2.88 15.90 18.37
N PHE A 418 2.92 14.76 17.68
CA PHE A 418 4.11 14.17 17.08
C PHE A 418 4.05 14.28 15.55
N THR A 419 5.16 13.94 14.89
CA THR A 419 5.20 13.93 13.43
C THR A 419 4.36 12.79 12.85
N PHE A 420 4.01 12.89 11.57
CA PHE A 420 3.36 11.79 10.86
C PHE A 420 4.25 10.54 10.83
N PHE A 421 5.57 10.69 10.74
CA PHE A 421 6.49 9.55 10.80
C PHE A 421 6.48 8.85 12.17
N ASP A 422 6.27 9.59 13.26
CA ASP A 422 6.04 9.03 14.59
C ASP A 422 4.68 8.32 14.67
N THR A 423 3.64 8.89 14.06
CA THR A 423 2.31 8.28 13.94
C THR A 423 2.41 6.92 13.24
N VAL A 424 3.11 6.84 12.11
CA VAL A 424 3.34 5.58 11.38
C VAL A 424 4.12 4.57 12.23
N HIS A 425 5.13 5.02 12.98
CA HIS A 425 5.89 4.14 13.87
C HIS A 425 5.03 3.59 15.01
N ARG A 426 4.24 4.45 15.67
CA ARG A 426 3.32 4.07 16.76
C ARG A 426 2.24 3.11 16.28
N ALA A 427 1.64 3.38 15.11
CA ALA A 427 0.67 2.47 14.49
C ALA A 427 1.27 1.08 14.25
N ALA A 428 2.49 1.01 13.69
CA ALA A 428 3.19 -0.25 13.48
C ALA A 428 3.49 -0.98 14.80
N ALA A 429 3.93 -0.26 15.84
CA ALA A 429 4.19 -0.82 17.17
C ALA A 429 2.93 -1.36 17.87
N LEU A 430 1.76 -0.80 17.55
CA LEU A 430 0.44 -1.26 18.01
C LEU A 430 -0.13 -2.41 17.16
N GLY A 431 0.58 -2.83 16.11
CA GLY A 431 0.11 -3.86 15.19
C GLY A 431 -1.02 -3.40 14.27
N LEU A 432 -1.22 -2.08 14.11
CA LEU A 432 -2.25 -1.50 13.25
C LEU A 432 -1.74 -1.43 11.80
N PRO A 433 -2.44 -2.04 10.83
CA PRO A 433 -2.01 -2.05 9.42
C PRO A 433 -2.35 -0.75 8.67
N TYR A 434 -3.19 0.10 9.26
CA TYR A 434 -3.73 1.30 8.60
C TYR A 434 -3.58 2.57 9.46
N VAL A 435 -3.46 3.72 8.79
CA VAL A 435 -3.45 5.05 9.40
C VAL A 435 -4.30 6.02 8.58
N GLY A 436 -4.82 7.05 9.24
CA GLY A 436 -5.27 8.29 8.61
C GLY A 436 -4.15 9.33 8.53
N GLY A 437 -4.25 10.28 7.61
CA GLY A 437 -3.38 11.47 7.57
C GLY A 437 -4.09 12.73 8.05
N LEU A 438 -3.32 13.78 8.34
CA LEU A 438 -3.82 15.04 8.91
C LEU A 438 -3.08 16.24 8.31
N SER A 439 -3.81 17.19 7.71
CA SER A 439 -3.21 18.26 6.91
C SER A 439 -2.31 19.24 7.66
N PHE A 440 -2.49 19.38 8.97
CA PHE A 440 -1.68 20.28 9.80
C PHE A 440 -0.64 19.54 10.66
N GLN A 441 -0.39 18.26 10.39
CA GLN A 441 0.65 17.50 11.07
C GLN A 441 1.98 17.58 10.31
N ARG A 442 3.08 17.88 11.00
CA ARG A 442 4.43 17.85 10.41
C ARG A 442 4.79 16.45 9.92
N VAL A 443 5.43 16.34 8.75
CA VAL A 443 5.79 15.04 8.15
C VAL A 443 6.83 14.30 9.00
N GLY A 444 7.94 14.95 9.33
CA GLY A 444 9.08 14.35 10.04
C GLY A 444 10.12 13.71 9.12
N GLY A 445 11.13 13.06 9.69
CA GLY A 445 12.16 12.35 8.91
C GLY A 445 13.05 13.24 8.04
N GLY A 446 13.23 14.52 8.39
CA GLY A 446 13.97 15.51 7.61
C GLY A 446 13.10 16.39 6.70
N ILE A 447 11.81 16.08 6.56
CA ILE A 447 10.85 16.92 5.82
C ILE A 447 10.23 17.92 6.79
N ASP A 448 10.66 19.18 6.71
CA ASP A 448 10.18 20.28 7.56
C ASP A 448 8.95 21.00 6.96
N LYS A 449 7.92 20.21 6.65
CA LYS A 449 6.64 20.68 6.11
C LYS A 449 5.51 19.91 6.77
N ASN A 450 4.30 20.44 6.70
CA ASN A 450 3.12 19.66 7.02
C ASN A 450 2.82 18.64 5.92
N LEU A 451 2.11 17.58 6.29
CA LEU A 451 1.60 16.60 5.35
C LEU A 451 0.40 17.19 4.58
N GLU A 452 0.63 18.14 3.67
CA GLU A 452 -0.41 18.88 2.94
C GLU A 452 -0.09 19.02 1.44
N PRO A 453 -1.06 19.43 0.59
CA PRO A 453 -0.78 19.73 -0.81
C PRO A 453 0.34 20.77 -0.96
N GLY A 454 1.35 20.47 -1.78
CA GLY A 454 2.54 21.33 -1.97
C GLY A 454 3.87 20.64 -1.66
N LEU A 455 3.83 19.42 -1.09
CA LEU A 455 5.00 18.54 -1.03
C LEU A 455 5.53 18.19 -2.43
N THR A 456 6.85 18.08 -2.56
CA THR A 456 7.50 17.66 -3.80
C THR A 456 7.28 16.17 -4.08
N ASP A 457 7.50 15.74 -5.32
CA ASP A 457 7.38 14.32 -5.69
C ASP A 457 8.35 13.44 -4.87
N ASP A 458 9.56 13.93 -4.57
CA ASP A 458 10.55 13.22 -3.75
C ASP A 458 10.13 13.12 -2.28
N GLU A 459 9.53 14.18 -1.72
CA GLU A 459 8.98 14.16 -0.36
C GLU A 459 7.83 13.14 -0.26
N LEU A 460 6.95 13.11 -1.27
CA LEU A 460 5.88 12.12 -1.36
C LEU A 460 6.42 10.69 -1.50
N ALA A 461 7.47 10.48 -2.31
CA ALA A 461 8.13 9.19 -2.43
C ALA A 461 8.72 8.71 -1.09
N GLN A 462 9.37 9.61 -0.34
CA GLN A 462 9.88 9.32 1.01
C GLN A 462 8.76 8.92 1.98
N ILE A 463 7.61 9.60 1.94
CA ILE A 463 6.44 9.25 2.76
C ILE A 463 5.91 7.85 2.39
N ARG A 464 5.78 7.54 1.09
CA ARG A 464 5.34 6.21 0.63
C ARG A 464 6.32 5.11 1.03
N MET A 465 7.62 5.37 0.95
CA MET A 465 8.66 4.44 1.41
C MET A 465 8.63 4.26 2.92
N LYS A 466 8.37 5.31 3.72
CA LYS A 466 8.19 5.21 5.18
C LYS A 466 7.00 4.33 5.55
N LEU A 467 5.85 4.56 4.92
CA LEU A 467 4.65 3.73 5.09
C LEU A 467 4.94 2.26 4.76
N THR A 468 5.54 2.02 3.60
CA THR A 468 5.91 0.67 3.13
C THR A 468 6.92 0.00 4.06
N SER A 469 7.93 0.75 4.53
CA SER A 469 8.95 0.26 5.46
C SER A 469 8.35 -0.21 6.77
N ALA A 470 7.33 0.50 7.26
CA ALA A 470 6.59 0.16 8.45
C ALA A 470 5.53 -0.92 8.20
N GLY A 471 5.26 -1.34 6.96
CA GLY A 471 4.18 -2.25 6.60
C GLY A 471 2.79 -1.69 6.93
N VAL A 472 2.60 -0.39 6.74
CA VAL A 472 1.37 0.37 7.04
C VAL A 472 0.87 1.04 5.77
N ARG A 473 -0.45 1.21 5.62
CA ARG A 473 -1.06 2.00 4.54
C ARG A 473 -1.85 3.18 5.09
N ILE A 474 -1.78 4.31 4.39
CA ILE A 474 -2.71 5.42 4.59
C ILE A 474 -4.03 5.14 3.84
N LEU A 475 -5.17 5.27 4.51
CA LEU A 475 -6.50 5.03 3.90
C LEU A 475 -7.35 6.29 3.87
N THR A 476 -7.42 6.98 5.01
CA THR A 476 -8.17 8.23 5.19
C THR A 476 -7.20 9.41 5.31
N TYR A 477 -7.70 10.61 5.07
CA TYR A 477 -6.92 11.83 5.28
C TYR A 477 -7.85 12.98 5.65
N TYR A 478 -7.67 13.55 6.84
CA TYR A 478 -8.37 14.77 7.24
C TYR A 478 -7.74 16.00 6.59
N ILE A 479 -8.57 16.78 5.91
CA ILE A 479 -8.20 18.06 5.31
C ILE A 479 -9.15 19.16 5.78
N GLN A 480 -8.57 20.25 6.27
CA GLN A 480 -9.34 21.39 6.80
C GLN A 480 -10.29 21.99 5.76
N GLU A 481 -9.81 22.22 4.54
CA GLU A 481 -10.63 22.78 3.46
C GLU A 481 -10.27 22.10 2.14
N ILE A 482 -11.30 21.68 1.40
CA ILE A 482 -11.19 21.38 -0.02
C ILE A 482 -11.72 22.61 -0.76
N PRO A 483 -10.86 23.39 -1.44
CA PRO A 483 -11.31 24.59 -2.14
C PRO A 483 -12.35 24.24 -3.20
N GLY A 484 -13.40 25.06 -3.35
CA GLY A 484 -14.49 24.82 -4.30
C GLY A 484 -14.18 25.13 -5.77
N ASP A 485 -13.01 25.71 -6.06
CA ASP A 485 -12.55 25.98 -7.41
C ASP A 485 -11.80 24.79 -8.03
N GLU A 486 -11.80 24.72 -9.37
CA GLU A 486 -11.15 23.67 -10.16
C GLU A 486 -9.68 23.46 -9.82
N ALA A 487 -8.91 24.55 -9.66
CA ALA A 487 -7.49 24.45 -9.42
C ALA A 487 -7.20 23.93 -8.00
N GLY A 488 -7.94 24.41 -7.01
CA GLY A 488 -7.83 23.97 -5.63
C GLY A 488 -8.25 22.51 -5.43
N CYS A 489 -9.41 22.10 -5.96
CA CYS A 489 -9.82 20.70 -5.97
C CYS A 489 -8.75 19.81 -6.63
N ARG A 490 -8.24 20.19 -7.80
CA ARG A 490 -7.20 19.43 -8.50
C ARG A 490 -5.95 19.24 -7.64
N ARG A 491 -5.47 20.29 -6.97
CA ARG A 491 -4.29 20.18 -6.09
C ARG A 491 -4.52 19.17 -4.96
N VAL A 492 -5.69 19.20 -4.31
CA VAL A 492 -6.03 18.29 -3.21
C VAL A 492 -6.16 16.86 -3.70
N PHE A 493 -6.91 16.62 -4.78
CA PHE A 493 -7.16 15.26 -5.27
C PHE A 493 -5.92 14.63 -5.92
N GLU A 494 -5.05 15.41 -6.59
CA GLU A 494 -3.74 14.93 -7.03
C GLU A 494 -2.85 14.52 -5.86
N PHE A 495 -2.82 15.32 -4.79
CA PHE A 495 -2.11 14.95 -3.57
C PHE A 495 -2.64 13.64 -2.98
N GLY A 496 -3.96 13.48 -2.88
CA GLY A 496 -4.61 12.24 -2.46
C GLY A 496 -4.23 11.04 -3.31
N ARG A 497 -4.27 11.21 -4.63
CA ARG A 497 -3.88 10.18 -5.62
C ARG A 497 -2.43 9.77 -5.47
N LYS A 498 -1.51 10.72 -5.28
CA LYS A 498 -0.06 10.49 -5.13
C LYS A 498 0.35 9.85 -3.80
N LEU A 499 -0.53 9.84 -2.80
CA LEU A 499 -0.34 9.09 -1.55
C LEU A 499 -1.12 7.77 -1.52
N GLY A 500 -2.07 7.58 -2.44
CA GLY A 500 -2.94 6.41 -2.46
C GLY A 500 -4.03 6.46 -1.38
N ILE A 501 -4.53 7.66 -1.06
CA ILE A 501 -5.66 7.87 -0.15
C ILE A 501 -6.94 7.36 -0.81
N GLU A 502 -7.81 6.72 -0.03
CA GLU A 502 -9.13 6.23 -0.50
C GLU A 502 -10.26 7.21 -0.13
N THR A 503 -10.10 8.02 0.92
CA THR A 503 -11.14 8.95 1.40
C THR A 503 -10.55 10.19 2.07
N PHE A 504 -11.03 11.37 1.65
CA PHE A 504 -10.83 12.61 2.39
C PHE A 504 -11.91 12.81 3.46
N LEU A 505 -11.52 13.28 4.64
CA LEU A 505 -12.43 13.71 5.70
C LEU A 505 -12.38 15.24 5.72
N SER A 506 -13.53 15.90 5.51
CA SER A 506 -13.58 17.36 5.44
C SER A 506 -14.98 17.88 5.69
N GLU A 507 -15.10 19.20 5.83
CA GLU A 507 -16.37 19.92 6.00
C GLU A 507 -16.50 21.01 4.93
N PRO A 508 -16.69 20.64 3.66
CA PRO A 508 -16.70 21.61 2.58
C PRO A 508 -17.85 22.60 2.72
N LYS A 509 -17.71 23.79 2.14
CA LYS A 509 -18.86 24.68 1.94
C LYS A 509 -19.84 24.04 0.96
N LEU A 510 -21.14 24.29 1.12
CA LEU A 510 -22.17 23.62 0.31
C LEU A 510 -22.02 23.92 -1.18
N GLU A 511 -21.64 25.15 -1.52
CA GLU A 511 -21.37 25.62 -2.88
C GLU A 511 -20.15 24.95 -3.54
N ALA A 512 -19.23 24.37 -2.75
CA ALA A 512 -18.07 23.67 -3.27
C ALA A 512 -18.39 22.22 -3.69
N LEU A 513 -19.50 21.64 -3.20
CA LEU A 513 -19.77 20.21 -3.31
C LEU A 513 -19.92 19.73 -4.76
N ASP A 514 -20.45 20.55 -5.66
CA ASP A 514 -20.63 20.16 -7.07
C ASP A 514 -19.29 20.01 -7.79
N THR A 515 -18.30 20.87 -7.49
CA THR A 515 -16.93 20.70 -7.99
C THR A 515 -16.29 19.48 -7.35
N ILE A 516 -16.37 19.36 -6.03
CA ILE A 516 -15.76 18.24 -5.27
C ILE A 516 -16.31 16.89 -5.76
N GLU A 517 -17.60 16.79 -6.03
CA GLU A 517 -18.26 15.59 -6.54
C GLU A 517 -17.67 15.11 -7.87
N ARG A 518 -17.45 16.03 -8.82
CA ARG A 518 -16.79 15.69 -10.10
C ARG A 518 -15.37 15.18 -9.90
N PHE A 519 -14.63 15.74 -8.95
CA PHE A 519 -13.29 15.27 -8.61
C PHE A 519 -13.31 13.91 -7.89
N CYS A 520 -14.29 13.67 -7.01
CA CYS A 520 -14.50 12.34 -6.42
C CYS A 520 -14.65 11.26 -7.49
N ASP A 521 -15.47 11.54 -8.51
CA ASP A 521 -15.70 10.60 -9.60
C ASP A 521 -14.47 10.44 -10.51
N ALA A 522 -13.80 11.55 -10.87
CA ALA A 522 -12.63 11.53 -11.74
C ALA A 522 -11.40 10.84 -11.13
N TYR A 523 -11.21 10.96 -9.81
CA TYR A 523 -10.04 10.41 -9.11
C TYR A 523 -10.32 9.07 -8.43
N ASP A 524 -11.59 8.63 -8.39
CA ASP A 524 -12.02 7.46 -7.63
C ASP A 524 -11.64 7.58 -6.14
N ILE A 525 -11.79 8.79 -5.58
CA ILE A 525 -11.54 9.13 -4.17
C ILE A 525 -12.85 9.62 -3.55
N LYS A 526 -13.17 9.15 -2.35
CA LYS A 526 -14.40 9.55 -1.64
C LYS A 526 -14.18 10.79 -0.77
N VAL A 527 -15.26 11.49 -0.45
CA VAL A 527 -15.27 12.54 0.57
C VAL A 527 -16.29 12.17 1.65
N GLY A 528 -15.78 11.93 2.85
CA GLY A 528 -16.56 11.82 4.08
C GLY A 528 -16.79 13.21 4.66
N LEU A 529 -18.03 13.67 4.66
CA LEU A 529 -18.51 14.86 5.34
C LEU A 529 -18.38 14.60 6.85
N HIS A 530 -17.39 15.26 7.44
CA HIS A 530 -17.06 15.15 8.86
C HIS A 530 -18.05 15.96 9.71
N ASN A 531 -18.25 15.54 10.96
CA ASN A 531 -19.13 16.22 11.89
C ASN A 531 -18.41 16.61 13.17
N HIS A 532 -18.48 17.89 13.53
CA HIS A 532 -18.32 18.37 14.89
C HIS A 532 -19.69 18.67 15.52
N ASP A 533 -19.72 19.47 16.58
CA ASP A 533 -20.96 19.99 17.14
C ASP A 533 -21.74 20.89 16.16
N ARG A 534 -22.96 21.25 16.54
CA ARG A 534 -23.89 22.03 15.71
C ARG A 534 -23.36 23.42 15.31
N ASN A 535 -22.51 24.02 16.13
CA ASN A 535 -21.97 25.36 15.87
C ASN A 535 -20.78 25.28 14.91
N ALA A 536 -19.89 24.31 15.13
CA ALA A 536 -18.74 24.08 14.26
C ALA A 536 -19.15 23.52 12.88
N SER A 537 -20.14 22.62 12.84
CA SER A 537 -20.55 21.91 11.62
C SER A 537 -22.05 22.05 11.33
N PRO A 538 -22.59 23.27 11.14
CA PRO A 538 -24.03 23.49 11.05
C PRO A 538 -24.74 22.69 9.95
N ASN A 539 -24.02 22.30 8.89
CA ASN A 539 -24.54 21.51 7.77
C ASN A 539 -24.35 19.99 7.93
N TYR A 540 -23.50 19.54 8.86
CA TYR A 540 -23.03 18.15 8.93
C TYR A 540 -23.13 17.51 10.32
N TRP A 541 -23.45 18.28 11.37
CA TRP A 541 -23.44 17.85 12.78
C TRP A 541 -24.29 16.62 13.12
N SER A 542 -25.23 16.20 12.26
CA SER A 542 -26.13 15.08 12.51
C SER A 542 -26.33 14.19 11.27
N PRO A 543 -26.73 12.91 11.46
CA PRO A 543 -27.10 12.02 10.37
C PRO A 543 -28.13 12.60 9.39
N ASP A 544 -29.17 13.28 9.90
CA ASP A 544 -30.21 13.90 9.05
C ASP A 544 -29.65 15.06 8.22
N ALA A 545 -28.77 15.87 8.80
CA ALA A 545 -28.14 16.98 8.10
C ALA A 545 -27.25 16.49 6.94
N ILE A 546 -26.44 15.45 7.20
CA ILE A 546 -25.61 14.82 6.17
C ILE A 546 -26.49 14.21 5.05
N LEU A 547 -27.55 13.47 5.41
CA LEU A 547 -28.46 12.89 4.40
C LEU A 547 -29.14 13.95 3.54
N LYS A 548 -29.51 15.09 4.13
CA LYS A 548 -30.07 16.22 3.39
C LYS A 548 -29.07 16.73 2.35
N VAL A 549 -27.79 16.87 2.70
CA VAL A 549 -26.74 17.31 1.77
C VAL A 549 -26.45 16.27 0.69
N CYS A 550 -26.45 14.98 1.05
CA CYS A 550 -26.17 13.87 0.13
C CYS A 550 -27.31 13.56 -0.85
N LYS A 551 -28.49 14.18 -0.69
CA LYS A 551 -29.66 13.91 -1.54
C LYS A 551 -29.34 14.26 -3.00
N GLY A 552 -29.43 13.28 -3.88
CA GLY A 552 -29.16 13.43 -5.31
C GLY A 552 -27.67 13.39 -5.71
N ARG A 553 -26.74 13.27 -4.75
CA ARG A 553 -25.30 13.22 -5.02
C ARG A 553 -24.77 11.80 -5.21
N SER A 554 -23.65 11.70 -5.91
CA SER A 554 -22.79 10.52 -6.06
C SER A 554 -22.62 9.78 -4.74
N PRO A 555 -22.59 8.43 -4.73
CA PRO A 555 -22.32 7.64 -3.53
C PRO A 555 -20.91 7.84 -2.96
N ARG A 556 -20.05 8.60 -3.66
CA ARG A 556 -18.71 8.99 -3.18
C ARG A 556 -18.72 10.13 -2.17
N ILE A 557 -19.84 10.83 -2.04
CA ILE A 557 -20.08 11.81 -0.97
C ILE A 557 -21.04 11.19 0.04
N GLY A 558 -20.64 11.23 1.31
CA GLY A 558 -21.31 10.55 2.41
C GLY A 558 -20.72 10.99 3.75
N ALA A 559 -21.06 10.30 4.84
CA ALA A 559 -20.60 10.64 6.18
C ALA A 559 -19.19 10.11 6.48
N CYS A 560 -18.36 10.96 7.08
CA CYS A 560 -17.39 10.54 8.08
C CYS A 560 -18.05 10.75 9.45
N ALA A 561 -18.56 9.67 10.04
CA ALA A 561 -19.25 9.78 11.32
C ALA A 561 -18.21 9.88 12.45
N ASP A 562 -18.11 11.03 13.10
CA ASP A 562 -17.44 11.15 14.39
C ASP A 562 -18.47 10.88 15.49
N ILE A 563 -18.34 9.72 16.13
CA ILE A 563 -19.31 9.29 17.15
C ILE A 563 -19.08 9.97 18.50
N GLY A 564 -17.90 10.53 18.74
CA GLY A 564 -17.59 11.33 19.91
C GLY A 564 -18.46 12.59 19.94
N TYR A 565 -18.49 13.35 18.84
CA TYR A 565 -19.33 14.54 18.71
C TYR A 565 -20.83 14.21 18.77
N TRP A 566 -21.26 13.12 18.14
CA TRP A 566 -22.65 12.67 18.24
C TRP A 566 -23.05 12.38 19.69
N MET A 567 -22.24 11.62 20.44
CA MET A 567 -22.54 11.33 21.84
C MET A 567 -22.58 12.60 22.70
N ARG A 568 -21.65 13.54 22.51
CA ARG A 568 -21.64 14.82 23.21
C ARG A 568 -22.87 15.68 22.87
N GLY A 569 -23.36 15.57 21.63
CA GLY A 569 -24.57 16.23 21.15
C GLY A 569 -25.89 15.49 21.43
N GLY A 570 -25.86 14.37 22.17
CA GLY A 570 -27.07 13.59 22.49
C GLY A 570 -27.61 12.71 21.37
N ILE A 571 -26.84 12.50 20.30
CA ILE A 571 -27.18 11.58 19.21
C ILE A 571 -26.66 10.18 19.55
N ASP A 572 -27.53 9.17 19.47
CA ASP A 572 -27.13 7.78 19.63
C ASP A 572 -26.34 7.29 18.38
N PRO A 573 -25.08 6.83 18.53
CA PRO A 573 -24.28 6.39 17.40
C PRO A 573 -24.88 5.23 16.61
N VAL A 574 -25.56 4.29 17.27
CA VAL A 574 -26.16 3.10 16.62
C VAL A 574 -27.33 3.52 15.75
N GLU A 575 -28.19 4.41 16.24
CA GLU A 575 -29.28 4.97 15.43
C GLU A 575 -28.75 5.85 14.29
N GLY A 576 -27.67 6.59 14.52
CA GLY A 576 -27.02 7.39 13.49
C GLY A 576 -26.53 6.55 12.31
N ILE A 577 -25.81 5.47 12.56
CA ILE A 577 -25.34 4.58 11.49
C ILE A 577 -26.47 3.84 10.78
N ARG A 578 -27.54 3.46 11.50
CA ARG A 578 -28.75 2.84 10.92
C ARG A 578 -29.38 3.77 9.91
N LYS A 579 -29.50 5.05 10.28
CA LYS A 579 -30.09 6.07 9.42
C LYS A 579 -29.22 6.35 8.19
N LEU A 580 -27.90 6.47 8.36
CA LEU A 580 -26.98 6.71 7.24
C LEU A 580 -26.92 5.54 6.25
N GLY A 581 -26.95 4.30 6.75
CA GLY A 581 -26.86 3.11 5.91
C GLY A 581 -25.63 3.13 4.99
N SER A 582 -25.85 2.99 3.68
CA SER A 582 -24.77 3.03 2.67
C SER A 582 -24.10 4.38 2.50
N ARG A 583 -24.63 5.46 3.10
CA ARG A 583 -23.97 6.77 3.12
C ARG A 583 -22.88 6.88 4.18
N LEU A 584 -22.73 5.91 5.07
CA LEU A 584 -21.57 5.86 5.97
C LEU A 584 -20.32 5.42 5.18
N ILE A 585 -19.45 6.37 4.84
CA ILE A 585 -18.23 6.11 4.07
C ILE A 585 -17.11 5.62 5.00
N THR A 586 -16.95 6.28 6.14
CA THR A 586 -15.96 5.95 7.17
C THR A 586 -16.44 6.45 8.53
N ILE A 587 -15.74 6.08 9.60
CA ILE A 587 -16.15 6.39 10.97
C ILE A 587 -14.93 6.69 11.85
N GLN A 588 -14.97 7.82 12.55
CA GLN A 588 -14.08 8.14 13.67
C GLN A 588 -14.72 7.62 14.96
N MET A 589 -14.05 6.63 15.53
CA MET A 589 -14.52 5.84 16.64
C MET A 589 -13.97 6.41 17.96
N HIS A 590 -14.88 6.72 18.87
CA HIS A 590 -14.62 7.14 20.24
C HIS A 590 -15.45 6.28 21.21
N ASP A 591 -15.04 6.21 22.47
CA ASP A 591 -15.90 5.79 23.57
C ASP A 591 -15.75 6.78 24.71
N LEU A 592 -16.85 7.29 25.25
CA LEU A 592 -16.84 8.38 26.23
C LEU A 592 -17.24 7.87 27.60
N HIS A 593 -16.62 8.38 28.67
CA HIS A 593 -17.01 8.02 30.04
C HIS A 593 -18.47 8.39 30.39
N GLU A 594 -19.04 9.39 29.70
CA GLU A 594 -20.43 9.79 29.80
C GLU A 594 -20.96 10.38 28.47
N ARG A 595 -22.28 10.32 28.26
CA ARG A 595 -22.97 10.91 27.09
C ARG A 595 -23.44 12.34 27.40
N SER A 596 -22.48 13.21 27.64
CA SER A 596 -22.69 14.63 27.92
C SER A 596 -21.73 15.48 27.08
N PRO A 597 -21.93 16.80 26.98
CA PRO A 597 -20.93 17.69 26.39
C PRO A 597 -19.54 17.62 27.04
N GLN A 598 -19.43 17.13 28.28
CA GLN A 598 -18.18 16.97 29.04
C GLN A 598 -17.53 15.59 28.84
N GLY A 599 -18.12 14.73 28.02
CA GLY A 599 -17.60 13.40 27.69
C GLY A 599 -16.17 13.44 27.13
N ARG A 600 -15.27 12.75 27.82
CA ARG A 600 -13.86 12.52 27.48
C ARG A 600 -13.66 11.07 27.09
N ASP A 601 -12.69 10.86 26.21
CA ASP A 601 -12.37 9.54 25.68
C ASP A 601 -11.87 8.60 26.76
N VAL A 602 -12.35 7.37 26.70
CA VAL A 602 -11.89 6.23 27.49
C VAL A 602 -11.70 5.04 26.54
N PRO A 603 -10.92 4.02 26.94
CA PRO A 603 -10.72 2.85 26.10
C PRO A 603 -12.05 2.21 25.65
N TRP A 604 -12.10 1.79 24.39
CA TRP A 604 -13.32 1.22 23.81
C TRP A 604 -13.85 0.02 24.60
N GLY A 605 -15.16 0.02 24.85
CA GLY A 605 -15.85 -0.98 25.65
C GLY A 605 -15.91 -0.65 27.14
N THR A 606 -15.26 0.42 27.59
CA THR A 606 -15.28 0.85 29.01
C THR A 606 -16.18 2.07 29.26
N GLY A 607 -16.57 2.77 28.19
CA GLY A 607 -17.39 3.97 28.27
C GLY A 607 -18.89 3.71 28.14
N LYS A 608 -19.60 4.75 27.70
CA LYS A 608 -21.05 4.78 27.49
C LYS A 608 -21.40 4.82 26.00
N GLY A 609 -20.44 4.64 25.09
CA GLY A 609 -20.66 4.71 23.64
C GLY A 609 -21.32 3.48 23.02
N ASP A 610 -21.49 2.39 23.78
CA ASP A 610 -22.06 1.12 23.27
C ASP A 610 -21.28 0.59 22.04
N THR A 611 -19.95 0.71 22.11
CA THR A 611 -19.02 0.48 20.99
C THR A 611 -19.13 -0.92 20.39
N GLU A 612 -19.34 -1.96 21.21
CA GLU A 612 -19.56 -3.33 20.71
C GLU A 612 -20.81 -3.42 19.84
N ARG A 613 -21.93 -2.89 20.34
CA ARG A 613 -23.21 -2.90 19.62
C ARG A 613 -23.12 -2.11 18.32
N LEU A 614 -22.42 -0.98 18.32
CA LEU A 614 -22.20 -0.18 17.12
C LEU A 614 -21.49 -0.97 16.01
N ILE A 615 -20.38 -1.63 16.34
CA ILE A 615 -19.59 -2.42 15.38
C ILE A 615 -20.39 -3.63 14.89
N LEU A 616 -21.09 -4.33 15.79
CA LEU A 616 -21.93 -5.47 15.43
C LEU A 616 -23.13 -5.05 14.57
N GLU A 617 -23.70 -3.87 14.80
CA GLU A 617 -24.79 -3.34 13.99
C GLU A 617 -24.32 -2.96 12.59
N MET A 618 -23.14 -2.33 12.43
CA MET A 618 -22.54 -2.13 11.10
C MET A 618 -22.35 -3.47 10.37
N HIS A 619 -21.86 -4.49 11.07
CA HIS A 619 -21.71 -5.83 10.50
C HIS A 619 -23.04 -6.43 10.05
N ARG A 620 -24.08 -6.35 10.88
CA ARG A 620 -25.44 -6.81 10.60
C ARG A 620 -26.03 -6.12 9.36
N LEU A 621 -25.82 -4.81 9.26
CA LEU A 621 -26.25 -3.98 8.13
C LEU A 621 -25.35 -4.14 6.89
N ARG A 622 -24.25 -4.90 6.99
CA ARG A 622 -23.23 -5.08 5.95
C ARG A 622 -22.57 -3.76 5.52
N ILE A 623 -22.55 -2.78 6.42
CA ILE A 623 -21.82 -1.53 6.24
C ILE A 623 -20.34 -1.82 6.48
N ARG A 624 -19.51 -1.41 5.52
CA ARG A 624 -18.06 -1.58 5.56
C ARG A 624 -17.42 -0.21 5.40
N PRO A 625 -17.16 0.51 6.50
CA PRO A 625 -16.44 1.77 6.39
C PRO A 625 -15.07 1.54 5.77
N VAL A 626 -14.54 2.54 5.07
CA VAL A 626 -13.18 2.49 4.51
C VAL A 626 -12.17 2.18 5.61
N MET A 627 -12.37 2.77 6.78
CA MET A 627 -11.62 2.48 8.00
C MET A 627 -12.54 2.61 9.23
N PHE A 628 -12.36 1.72 10.21
CA PHE A 628 -12.72 2.01 11.59
C PHE A 628 -11.57 2.85 12.14
N GLY A 629 -11.74 4.18 12.08
CA GLY A 629 -10.71 5.13 12.46
C GLY A 629 -10.66 5.28 13.97
N LEU A 630 -9.60 4.78 14.59
CA LEU A 630 -9.34 4.96 16.01
C LEU A 630 -8.85 6.38 16.24
N GLU A 631 -9.72 7.20 16.82
CA GLU A 631 -9.35 8.53 17.32
C GLU A 631 -9.45 8.54 18.84
N TYR A 632 -8.31 8.73 19.51
CA TYR A 632 -8.25 8.84 20.97
C TYR A 632 -7.81 10.24 21.38
N SER A 633 -8.79 11.08 21.67
CA SER A 633 -8.66 12.53 21.90
C SER A 633 -8.53 12.88 23.39
N ASP A 634 -7.76 12.08 24.13
CA ASP A 634 -7.33 12.36 25.50
C ASP A 634 -5.86 11.91 25.69
N LYS A 635 -5.18 12.47 26.70
CA LYS A 635 -3.77 12.16 27.05
C LYS A 635 -2.78 12.19 25.87
N PHE A 636 -2.88 13.20 24.99
CA PHE A 636 -2.14 13.25 23.72
C PHE A 636 -0.62 13.01 23.77
N GLU A 637 0.05 13.27 24.89
CA GLU A 637 1.49 13.00 25.04
C GLU A 637 1.81 11.53 25.37
N ASP A 638 0.86 10.82 26.00
CA ASP A 638 1.05 9.47 26.53
C ASP A 638 -0.28 8.68 26.55
N ASN A 639 -0.86 8.46 25.37
CA ASN A 639 -2.10 7.70 25.18
C ASN A 639 -1.88 6.30 24.56
N MET A 640 -0.63 5.84 24.44
CA MET A 640 -0.32 4.56 23.79
C MET A 640 -0.96 3.36 24.50
N ALA A 641 -1.12 3.43 25.83
CA ALA A 641 -1.73 2.36 26.60
C ALA A 641 -3.24 2.24 26.31
N GLU A 642 -3.93 3.37 26.20
CA GLU A 642 -5.36 3.44 25.92
C GLU A 642 -5.67 3.08 24.47
N VAL A 643 -4.86 3.55 23.52
CA VAL A 643 -4.97 3.16 22.10
C VAL A 643 -4.76 1.65 21.94
N ARG A 644 -3.81 1.05 22.68
CA ARG A 644 -3.63 -0.41 22.69
C ARG A 644 -4.88 -1.14 23.19
N GLN A 645 -5.49 -0.68 24.28
CA GLN A 645 -6.72 -1.29 24.81
C GLN A 645 -7.88 -1.22 23.80
N CYS A 646 -8.01 -0.11 23.07
CA CYS A 646 -9.00 0.01 21.98
C CYS A 646 -8.75 -1.01 20.86
N ALA A 647 -7.49 -1.18 20.43
CA ALA A 647 -7.11 -2.15 19.43
C ALA A 647 -7.34 -3.61 19.90
N GLU A 648 -7.04 -3.91 21.16
CA GLU A 648 -7.28 -5.22 21.79
C GLU A 648 -8.78 -5.54 21.87
N PHE A 649 -9.61 -4.57 22.24
CA PHE A 649 -11.07 -4.69 22.21
C PHE A 649 -11.57 -5.05 20.80
N PHE A 650 -11.12 -4.33 19.78
CA PHE A 650 -11.51 -4.59 18.39
C PHE A 650 -11.02 -5.96 17.90
N ASN A 651 -9.80 -6.35 18.28
CA ASN A 651 -9.24 -7.67 17.97
C ASN A 651 -10.08 -8.80 18.58
N ALA A 652 -10.45 -8.69 19.85
CA ALA A 652 -11.29 -9.67 20.53
C ALA A 652 -12.67 -9.78 19.89
N LEU A 653 -13.30 -8.65 19.54
CA LEU A 653 -14.59 -8.63 18.84
C LEU A 653 -14.50 -9.25 17.44
N SER A 654 -13.44 -8.97 16.70
CA SER A 654 -13.19 -9.56 15.37
C SER A 654 -13.10 -11.08 15.44
N LEU A 655 -12.34 -11.60 16.41
CA LEU A 655 -12.18 -13.05 16.62
C LEU A 655 -13.51 -13.73 16.95
N ARG A 656 -14.30 -13.15 17.86
CA ARG A 656 -15.63 -13.68 18.21
C ARG A 656 -16.55 -13.69 16.99
N THR A 657 -16.63 -12.57 16.28
CA THR A 657 -17.54 -12.39 15.13
C THR A 657 -17.19 -13.31 13.95
N ALA A 658 -15.89 -13.50 13.66
CA ALA A 658 -15.46 -14.34 12.53
C ALA A 658 -15.67 -15.85 12.75
N ARG A 659 -15.89 -16.29 14.00
CA ARG A 659 -16.17 -17.68 14.38
C ARG A 659 -17.64 -18.03 14.30
N THR A 660 -18.54 -17.06 14.50
CA THR A 660 -19.97 -17.28 14.39
C THR A 660 -20.30 -17.71 12.96
N LYS A 661 -20.79 -18.94 12.78
CA LYS A 661 -21.29 -19.40 11.48
C LYS A 661 -22.46 -18.49 11.09
N ARG A 662 -22.41 -17.97 9.86
CA ARG A 662 -23.49 -17.18 9.26
C ARG A 662 -24.78 -17.98 9.16
#